data_AF-A0A5B9PQ04-F1
#
_entry.id   AF-A0A5B9PQ04-F1
#
_cell.length_a   1.000
_cell.length_b   1.000
_cell.length_c   1.000
_cell.angle_alpha   90.00
_cell.angle_beta   90.00
_cell.angle_gamma   90.00
#
_symmetry.space_group_name_H-M   'P 1'
#
loop_
_entity.id
_entity.type
_entity.pdbx_description
1 polymer ?
#
loop_
_entity_poly.entity_id
_entity_poly.type
_entity_poly.pdbx_seq_one_letter_code
_entity_poly.pdbx_strand_id
1 'polypeptide(L)'
;MKFALSLIVAIAACSSLHANNNHNHSHTVSASPAALPSWNLAGANRKIISSDQFSGRPYVMVLHLGKGCLHCAEQLQAFGNRSSSFRDIGVEVIGVSTDDSETLTQQLADLGGTFALENLCSDHELNLFRQTGAFDKATNKPLHGTILVDAAGRVRWSSIGDHPFMKIDQLLAEASLVSTGATTTQEDDNPDRPKIFLDKPARVVAYQLKRLDNERLLMVSRKTDDKKYAPVWSAILTRDGMDRQYRKESLAALVKLNESDSATELIAALDAMKSSSDSEKESSRELANMLLRLDAEKLKAAADQLVESTSSGNTVLATASFAALATAGLSDKAISTSQIDADHTIHWLNSIGMIRDRDTRNGFREQVVSKIGSADDIAIRQAALSAMKHFSTDQAETWSLVASKVKDGKLRDAAIKTLLALPMESANAQQATKLVERLLKRAEAMPAAKRTGEKALLAMELVDELLATMDDDSAAAFRDRMSKVSVRVVRIKTVKEEMRYDVPYFAAQAGRPIQIVLQNEDLMPHNLLVCQPGKLKQVAADGLRAGPTGGKDGKQYVPKTNDVLFATDMVQAHQQERLTFTVPTKPGAYPFVCTFPQHWSRMYGVMVVVDDLAAWEKNPIKPEDPIGNTRQLVKNWTIDDFKAELEMDLSEHSIEAGKRIFTEATCAQCHRLGEFGGAGANVGPALDELYKRWEFERGAALKQVFDPSSHIDPQYKMFIVATDDGQTRSGLIVSQDDESIELLESGSVSETTKILKDEVEEMAESKKSIMPKALLDNFSKEEILDLVHYLESNQK
;
A
#
# COMPACT_ATOMS: atom_id res chain seq x y z
N MET A 1 46.78 -37.21 -21.52
CA MET A 1 47.37 -36.07 -20.77
C MET A 1 47.28 -34.69 -21.43
N LYS A 2 46.77 -34.53 -22.67
CA LYS A 2 46.45 -33.20 -23.25
C LYS A 2 44.96 -32.81 -23.24
N PHE A 3 44.07 -33.72 -22.84
CA PHE A 3 42.63 -33.43 -22.68
C PHE A 3 42.20 -33.01 -21.27
N ALA A 4 43.07 -33.19 -20.26
CA ALA A 4 42.75 -32.86 -18.86
C ALA A 4 43.04 -31.39 -18.50
N LEU A 5 43.82 -30.66 -19.31
CA LEU A 5 44.21 -29.28 -19.00
C LEU A 5 43.24 -28.23 -19.57
N SER A 6 42.47 -28.55 -20.62
CA SER A 6 41.49 -27.62 -21.21
C SER A 6 40.15 -27.58 -20.47
N LEU A 7 39.83 -28.60 -19.67
CA LEU A 7 38.59 -28.62 -18.86
C LEU A 7 38.73 -27.82 -17.55
N ILE A 8 39.95 -27.68 -17.02
CA ILE A 8 40.22 -26.97 -15.76
C ILE A 8 40.18 -25.44 -15.96
N VAL A 9 40.51 -24.93 -17.16
CA VAL A 9 40.44 -23.49 -17.47
C VAL A 9 39.00 -23.02 -17.75
N ALA A 10 38.11 -23.89 -18.24
CA ALA A 10 36.69 -23.55 -18.44
C ALA A 10 35.87 -23.58 -17.14
N ILE A 11 36.26 -24.38 -16.14
CA ILE A 11 35.54 -24.49 -14.86
C ILE A 11 35.86 -23.32 -13.91
N ALA A 12 37.05 -22.71 -14.02
CA ALA A 12 37.45 -21.57 -13.18
C ALA A 12 36.84 -20.21 -13.60
N ALA A 13 36.39 -20.07 -14.85
CA ALA A 13 35.76 -18.82 -15.34
C ALA A 13 34.23 -18.77 -15.12
N CYS A 14 33.61 -19.89 -14.75
CA CYS A 14 32.16 -19.98 -14.52
C CYS A 14 31.78 -19.87 -13.02
N SER A 15 32.75 -19.86 -12.10
CA SER A 15 32.49 -19.92 -10.65
C SER A 15 32.29 -18.55 -9.98
N SER A 16 32.43 -17.44 -10.71
CA SER A 16 32.31 -16.07 -10.18
C SER A 16 31.00 -15.36 -10.52
N LEU A 17 30.02 -16.06 -11.12
CA LEU A 17 28.70 -15.49 -11.46
C LEU A 17 27.49 -16.29 -10.96
N HIS A 18 27.68 -17.35 -10.16
CA HIS A 18 26.58 -18.15 -9.62
C HIS A 18 26.48 -18.06 -8.10
N ALA A 19 25.80 -17.01 -7.61
CA ALA A 19 25.10 -17.05 -6.32
C ALA A 19 24.11 -15.88 -6.18
N ASN A 20 22.82 -16.09 -6.49
CA ASN A 20 21.70 -15.54 -5.72
C ASN A 20 20.37 -15.92 -6.37
N ASN A 21 19.56 -16.70 -5.65
CA ASN A 21 18.11 -16.69 -5.79
C ASN A 21 17.54 -15.96 -4.58
N ASN A 22 17.13 -14.71 -4.79
CA ASN A 22 16.15 -13.99 -3.98
C ASN A 22 15.66 -12.80 -4.80
N HIS A 23 14.34 -12.74 -4.97
CA HIS A 23 13.60 -11.65 -5.58
C HIS A 23 13.66 -10.39 -4.70
N ASN A 24 14.67 -9.55 -4.93
CA ASN A 24 14.69 -8.10 -4.73
C ASN A 24 16.04 -7.54 -5.22
N HIS A 25 16.01 -6.32 -5.77
CA HIS A 25 17.10 -5.69 -6.53
C HIS A 25 18.51 -5.86 -5.95
N SER A 26 19.42 -6.45 -6.74
CA SER A 26 20.85 -6.46 -6.42
C SER A 26 21.54 -5.22 -6.97
N HIS A 27 22.16 -4.40 -6.12
CA HIS A 27 23.04 -3.30 -6.54
C HIS A 27 24.50 -3.72 -6.39
N THR A 28 25.22 -3.86 -7.51
CA THR A 28 26.64 -4.24 -7.48
C THR A 28 27.51 -3.15 -8.10
N VAL A 29 28.31 -2.47 -7.29
CA VAL A 29 29.47 -1.70 -7.75
C VAL A 29 30.69 -2.60 -7.56
N SER A 30 31.24 -3.12 -8.65
CA SER A 30 32.37 -4.06 -8.56
C SER A 30 33.70 -3.32 -8.49
N ALA A 31 34.52 -3.66 -7.48
CA ALA A 31 35.93 -3.24 -7.39
C ALA A 31 36.81 -3.86 -8.50
N SER A 32 36.32 -4.89 -9.20
CA SER A 32 36.93 -5.50 -10.38
C SER A 32 35.83 -5.83 -11.41
N PRO A 33 35.49 -4.90 -12.30
CA PRO A 33 34.30 -5.01 -13.14
C PRO A 33 34.47 -6.12 -14.19
N ALA A 34 33.51 -7.05 -14.24
CA ALA A 34 33.50 -8.15 -15.20
C ALA A 34 33.19 -7.63 -16.61
N ALA A 35 33.84 -8.20 -17.63
CA ALA A 35 33.53 -7.89 -19.02
C ALA A 35 32.16 -8.45 -19.38
N LEU A 36 31.31 -7.62 -20.00
CA LEU A 36 30.08 -8.11 -20.60
C LEU A 36 30.43 -8.79 -21.93
N PRO A 37 30.04 -10.05 -22.17
CA PRO A 37 30.29 -10.70 -23.46
C PRO A 37 29.70 -9.89 -24.63
N SER A 38 30.37 -9.95 -25.79
CA SER A 38 29.84 -9.32 -27.00
C SER A 38 28.47 -9.88 -27.36
N TRP A 39 27.56 -8.99 -27.76
CA TRP A 39 26.18 -9.33 -28.06
C TRP A 39 25.73 -8.65 -29.36
N ASN A 40 24.74 -9.26 -30.01
CA ASN A 40 24.22 -8.82 -31.29
C ASN A 40 22.72 -9.10 -31.38
N LEU A 41 21.90 -8.05 -31.46
CA LEU A 41 20.44 -8.14 -31.34
C LEU A 41 19.73 -7.43 -32.51
N ALA A 42 18.53 -7.92 -32.84
CA ALA A 42 17.68 -7.28 -33.83
C ALA A 42 16.98 -6.06 -33.22
N GLY A 43 17.22 -4.88 -33.78
CA GLY A 43 16.53 -3.65 -33.41
C GLY A 43 15.08 -3.63 -33.89
N ALA A 44 14.26 -2.78 -33.27
CA ALA A 44 12.85 -2.59 -33.60
C ALA A 44 12.59 -2.00 -35.00
N ASN A 45 13.63 -1.61 -35.74
CA ASN A 45 13.59 -1.21 -37.16
C ASN A 45 14.23 -2.25 -38.10
N ARG A 46 14.43 -3.48 -37.61
CA ARG A 46 15.17 -4.58 -38.26
C ARG A 46 16.66 -4.30 -38.54
N LYS A 47 17.22 -3.18 -38.05
CA LYS A 47 18.67 -2.99 -38.03
C LYS A 47 19.28 -3.76 -36.89
N ILE A 48 20.42 -4.37 -37.15
CA ILE A 48 21.18 -5.09 -36.13
C ILE A 48 21.93 -4.08 -35.25
N ILE A 49 21.75 -4.19 -33.93
CA ILE A 49 22.47 -3.41 -32.91
C ILE A 49 23.41 -4.37 -32.18
N SER A 50 24.70 -4.05 -32.15
CA SER A 50 25.72 -4.87 -31.48
C SER A 50 26.51 -4.08 -30.46
N SER A 51 27.08 -4.79 -29.47
CA SER A 51 27.99 -4.22 -28.47
C SER A 51 29.17 -3.47 -29.09
N ASP A 52 29.61 -3.86 -30.30
CA ASP A 52 30.77 -3.27 -30.97
C ASP A 52 30.50 -1.84 -31.44
N GLN A 53 29.23 -1.49 -31.69
CA GLN A 53 28.82 -0.13 -32.01
C GLN A 53 29.09 0.83 -30.84
N PHE A 54 29.19 0.32 -29.62
CA PHE A 54 29.47 1.07 -28.40
C PHE A 54 30.94 0.96 -27.96
N SER A 55 31.81 0.38 -28.78
CA SER A 55 33.25 0.30 -28.47
C SER A 55 33.84 1.69 -28.23
N GLY A 56 34.50 1.87 -27.09
CA GLY A 56 35.12 3.15 -26.71
C GLY A 56 34.17 4.18 -26.09
N ARG A 57 32.89 3.85 -25.85
CA ARG A 57 31.93 4.73 -25.16
C ARG A 57 31.11 3.97 -24.10
N PRO A 58 30.84 4.57 -22.93
CA PRO A 58 29.97 3.96 -21.94
C PRO A 58 28.51 3.92 -22.41
N TYR A 59 27.73 2.97 -21.90
CA TYR A 59 26.30 2.88 -22.18
C TYR A 59 25.53 2.26 -21.01
N VAL A 60 24.24 2.59 -20.93
CA VAL A 60 23.27 1.98 -20.02
C VAL A 60 22.38 1.02 -20.81
N MET A 61 22.30 -0.21 -20.34
CA MET A 61 21.42 -1.25 -20.87
C MET A 61 20.22 -1.45 -19.93
N VAL A 62 19.00 -1.29 -20.45
CA VAL A 62 17.74 -1.48 -19.75
C VAL A 62 17.07 -2.75 -20.27
N LEU A 63 17.06 -3.82 -19.47
CA LEU A 63 16.45 -5.11 -19.75
C LEU A 63 15.00 -5.09 -19.23
N HIS A 64 14.01 -5.23 -20.12
CA HIS A 64 12.59 -5.14 -19.77
C HIS A 64 11.74 -6.27 -20.37
N LEU A 65 10.60 -6.58 -19.75
CA LEU A 65 9.80 -7.78 -20.00
C LEU A 65 8.71 -7.64 -21.10
N GLY A 66 8.83 -6.63 -21.96
CA GLY A 66 7.91 -6.45 -23.10
C GLY A 66 6.47 -5.98 -22.77
N LYS A 67 5.54 -6.18 -23.73
CA LYS A 67 4.17 -5.60 -23.76
C LYS A 67 3.31 -5.89 -22.54
N GLY A 68 3.51 -7.05 -21.91
CA GLY A 68 2.69 -7.53 -20.79
C GLY A 68 3.02 -6.89 -19.43
N CYS A 69 4.06 -6.05 -19.38
CA CYS A 69 4.60 -5.46 -18.17
C CYS A 69 4.26 -3.96 -18.10
N LEU A 70 3.23 -3.59 -17.32
CA LEU A 70 2.79 -2.20 -17.19
C LEU A 70 3.91 -1.28 -16.65
N HIS A 71 4.71 -1.76 -15.69
CA HIS A 71 5.82 -1.02 -15.09
C HIS A 71 7.03 -0.84 -16.03
N CYS A 72 7.17 -1.69 -17.05
CA CYS A 72 8.23 -1.57 -18.05
C CYS A 72 8.01 -0.35 -18.95
N ALA A 73 6.75 -0.03 -19.26
CA ALA A 73 6.41 1.15 -20.05
C ALA A 73 6.79 2.44 -19.31
N GLU A 74 6.49 2.52 -18.01
CA GLU A 74 6.88 3.65 -17.15
C GLU A 74 8.41 3.82 -17.09
N GLN A 75 9.16 2.72 -16.95
CA GLN A 75 10.62 2.74 -16.92
C GLN A 75 11.20 3.25 -18.25
N LEU A 76 10.76 2.70 -19.38
CA LEU A 76 11.23 3.11 -20.69
C LEU A 76 10.91 4.57 -20.99
N GLN A 77 9.73 5.05 -20.58
CA GLN A 77 9.35 6.46 -20.69
C GLN A 77 10.26 7.36 -19.83
N ALA A 78 10.57 6.95 -18.59
CA ALA A 78 11.46 7.70 -17.71
C ALA A 78 12.89 7.81 -18.27
N PHE A 79 13.44 6.72 -18.81
CA PHE A 79 14.74 6.73 -19.49
C PHE A 79 14.70 7.53 -20.81
N GLY A 80 13.61 7.41 -21.58
CA GLY A 80 13.39 8.19 -22.81
C GLY A 80 13.43 9.69 -22.54
N ASN A 81 12.70 10.16 -21.51
CA ASN A 81 12.66 11.57 -21.08
C ASN A 81 14.02 12.12 -20.61
N ARG A 82 14.93 11.25 -20.15
CA ARG A 82 16.28 11.61 -19.69
C ARG A 82 17.39 11.26 -20.68
N SER A 83 17.06 10.71 -21.86
CA SER A 83 18.03 10.21 -22.83
C SER A 83 19.01 11.28 -23.32
N SER A 84 18.56 12.53 -23.48
CA SER A 84 19.42 13.67 -23.80
C SER A 84 20.49 13.90 -22.74
N SER A 85 20.12 13.87 -21.46
CA SER A 85 21.06 14.08 -20.35
C SER A 85 22.15 13.01 -20.29
N PHE A 86 21.85 11.75 -20.65
CA PHE A 86 22.87 10.71 -20.79
C PHE A 86 23.79 10.97 -21.98
N ARG A 87 23.24 11.39 -23.13
CA ARG A 87 24.04 11.72 -24.32
C ARG A 87 24.96 12.92 -24.09
N ASP A 88 24.51 13.92 -23.31
CA ASP A 88 25.32 15.10 -22.96
C ASP A 88 26.60 14.73 -22.19
N ILE A 89 26.58 13.62 -21.45
CA ILE A 89 27.75 13.06 -20.75
C ILE A 89 28.42 11.93 -21.54
N GLY A 90 28.08 11.74 -22.81
CA GLY A 90 28.70 10.71 -23.67
C GLY A 90 28.26 9.27 -23.39
N VAL A 91 27.13 9.07 -22.72
CA VAL A 91 26.58 7.75 -22.36
C VAL A 91 25.34 7.48 -23.22
N GLU A 92 25.31 6.35 -23.93
CA GLU A 92 24.13 5.93 -24.70
C GLU A 92 23.17 5.10 -23.83
N VAL A 93 21.87 5.15 -24.11
CA VAL A 93 20.86 4.30 -23.44
C VAL A 93 20.24 3.34 -24.45
N ILE A 94 20.21 2.06 -24.08
CA ILE A 94 19.75 0.95 -24.94
C ILE A 94 18.68 0.17 -24.18
N GLY A 95 17.53 -0.03 -24.81
CA GLY A 95 16.48 -0.92 -24.32
C GLY A 95 16.60 -2.32 -24.93
N VAL A 96 16.47 -3.36 -24.13
CA VAL A 96 16.48 -4.76 -24.57
C VAL A 96 15.24 -5.46 -24.04
N SER A 97 14.40 -5.96 -24.95
CA SER A 97 13.11 -6.57 -24.64
C SER A 97 13.14 -8.09 -24.78
N THR A 98 12.26 -8.76 -24.05
CA THR A 98 11.88 -10.17 -24.28
C THR A 98 10.92 -10.35 -25.46
N ASP A 99 10.29 -9.28 -25.95
CA ASP A 99 9.41 -9.32 -27.13
C ASP A 99 10.22 -9.56 -28.41
N ASP A 100 9.60 -10.17 -29.41
CA ASP A 100 10.18 -10.30 -30.74
C ASP A 100 10.25 -8.93 -31.47
N SER A 101 11.08 -8.86 -32.52
CA SER A 101 11.29 -7.60 -33.25
C SER A 101 10.05 -7.04 -33.94
N GLU A 102 9.09 -7.87 -34.33
CA GLU A 102 7.85 -7.43 -35.00
C GLU A 102 6.90 -6.79 -33.97
N THR A 103 6.76 -7.42 -32.80
CA THR A 103 6.02 -6.89 -31.65
C THR A 103 6.59 -5.53 -31.19
N LEU A 104 7.91 -5.39 -31.12
CA LEU A 104 8.55 -4.10 -30.79
C LEU A 104 8.32 -3.02 -31.85
N THR A 105 8.34 -3.40 -33.14
CA THR A 105 8.05 -2.48 -34.25
C THR A 105 6.63 -1.90 -34.11
N GLN A 106 5.66 -2.76 -33.80
CA GLN A 106 4.27 -2.36 -33.60
C GLN A 106 4.11 -1.46 -32.37
N GLN A 107 4.79 -1.76 -31.26
CA GLN A 107 4.75 -0.91 -30.05
C GLN A 107 5.30 0.50 -30.30
N LEU A 108 6.38 0.62 -31.07
CA LEU A 108 6.92 1.93 -31.45
C LEU A 108 5.95 2.74 -32.32
N ALA A 109 5.21 2.05 -33.20
CA ALA A 109 4.17 2.68 -34.01
C ALA A 109 2.97 3.15 -33.16
N ASP A 110 2.53 2.32 -32.21
CA ASP A 110 1.40 2.63 -31.30
C ASP A 110 1.72 3.80 -30.34
N LEU A 111 3.00 3.99 -29.98
CA LEU A 111 3.48 5.06 -29.09
C LEU A 111 3.77 6.40 -29.81
N GLY A 112 3.36 6.56 -31.07
CA GLY A 112 3.40 7.85 -31.77
C GLY A 112 4.79 8.38 -32.13
N GLY A 113 5.80 7.52 -32.16
CA GLY A 113 7.15 7.82 -32.72
C GLY A 113 7.94 8.95 -32.06
N THR A 114 7.46 9.57 -30.97
CA THR A 114 8.03 10.82 -30.43
C THR A 114 8.73 10.65 -29.08
N PHE A 115 8.62 9.50 -28.40
CA PHE A 115 9.09 9.38 -27.01
C PHE A 115 9.69 8.00 -26.60
N ALA A 116 10.25 7.23 -27.54
CA ALA A 116 10.92 5.96 -27.24
C ALA A 116 12.44 6.06 -27.37
N LEU A 117 13.18 5.31 -26.55
CA LEU A 117 14.62 5.10 -26.71
C LEU A 117 14.93 4.68 -28.16
N GLU A 118 15.84 5.40 -28.82
CA GLU A 118 16.17 5.18 -30.24
C GLU A 118 16.77 3.78 -30.49
N ASN A 119 17.45 3.21 -29.49
CA ASN A 119 18.12 1.92 -29.55
C ASN A 119 17.33 0.84 -28.77
N LEU A 120 16.20 0.40 -29.32
CA LEU A 120 15.38 -0.69 -28.76
C LEU A 120 15.64 -2.01 -29.50
N CYS A 121 16.01 -3.06 -28.77
CA CYS A 121 16.43 -4.36 -29.28
C CYS A 121 15.54 -5.51 -28.78
N SER A 122 15.41 -6.57 -29.57
CA SER A 122 14.80 -7.84 -29.19
C SER A 122 15.87 -8.85 -28.78
N ASP A 123 15.74 -9.41 -27.58
CA ASP A 123 16.39 -10.64 -27.12
C ASP A 123 15.33 -11.71 -26.83
N HIS A 124 14.48 -12.02 -27.82
CA HIS A 124 13.39 -12.99 -27.69
C HIS A 124 13.85 -14.38 -27.22
N GLU A 125 15.07 -14.77 -27.59
CA GLU A 125 15.70 -16.03 -27.17
C GLU A 125 16.26 -15.98 -25.73
N LEU A 126 16.24 -14.82 -25.08
CA LEU A 126 16.71 -14.55 -23.71
C LEU A 126 18.19 -14.88 -23.50
N ASN A 127 19.02 -14.79 -24.54
CA ASN A 127 20.43 -15.11 -24.46
C ASN A 127 21.19 -14.09 -23.62
N LEU A 128 20.92 -12.80 -23.86
CA LEU A 128 21.54 -11.70 -23.13
C LEU A 128 20.97 -11.58 -21.71
N PHE A 129 19.68 -11.82 -21.51
CA PHE A 129 19.08 -11.92 -20.16
C PHE A 129 19.78 -12.99 -19.31
N ARG A 130 20.09 -14.16 -19.89
CA ARG A 130 20.84 -15.22 -19.17
C ARG A 130 22.30 -14.86 -18.93
N GLN A 131 22.96 -14.19 -19.87
CA GLN A 131 24.37 -13.78 -19.74
C GLN A 131 24.58 -12.68 -18.70
N THR A 132 23.60 -11.77 -18.56
CA THR A 132 23.65 -10.65 -17.61
C THR A 132 23.21 -11.01 -16.20
N GLY A 133 22.63 -12.21 -16.00
CA GLY A 133 22.04 -12.62 -14.72
C GLY A 133 20.60 -12.15 -14.52
N ALA A 134 20.00 -11.47 -15.49
CA ALA A 134 18.59 -11.05 -15.50
C ALA A 134 17.62 -12.19 -15.85
N PHE A 135 17.92 -13.42 -15.45
CA PHE A 135 17.07 -14.58 -15.68
C PHE A 135 17.12 -15.49 -14.46
N ASP A 136 15.97 -15.65 -13.79
CA ASP A 136 15.86 -16.56 -12.66
C ASP A 136 15.70 -18.01 -13.14
N LYS A 137 16.72 -18.82 -12.83
CA LYS A 137 16.76 -20.24 -13.21
C LYS A 137 15.80 -21.12 -12.39
N ALA A 138 15.43 -20.74 -11.17
CA ALA A 138 14.52 -21.55 -10.37
C ALA A 138 13.05 -21.36 -10.75
N THR A 139 12.66 -20.13 -11.09
CA THR A 139 11.30 -19.85 -11.55
C THR A 139 11.15 -19.90 -13.07
N ASN A 140 12.27 -20.03 -13.81
CA ASN A 140 12.34 -20.02 -15.27
C ASN A 140 11.72 -18.76 -15.89
N LYS A 141 12.04 -17.59 -15.31
CA LYS A 141 11.46 -16.30 -15.70
C LYS A 141 12.54 -15.24 -15.95
N PRO A 142 12.37 -14.37 -16.95
CA PRO A 142 13.20 -13.17 -17.10
C PRO A 142 12.89 -12.16 -15.99
N LEU A 143 13.91 -11.39 -15.61
CA LEU A 143 13.85 -10.34 -14.59
C LEU A 143 14.08 -8.96 -15.23
N HIS A 144 13.70 -7.89 -14.55
CA HIS A 144 14.10 -6.55 -14.95
C HIS A 144 15.58 -6.33 -14.66
N GLY A 145 16.24 -5.57 -15.51
CA GLY A 145 17.65 -5.25 -15.36
C GLY A 145 17.99 -3.83 -15.80
N THR A 146 18.94 -3.19 -15.12
CA THR A 146 19.56 -1.94 -15.55
C THR A 146 21.04 -2.04 -15.30
N ILE A 147 21.87 -1.87 -16.34
CA ILE A 147 23.29 -2.19 -16.30
C ILE A 147 24.07 -1.02 -16.91
N LEU A 148 25.06 -0.50 -16.19
CA LEU A 148 26.01 0.51 -16.67
C LEU A 148 27.30 -0.18 -17.11
N VAL A 149 27.65 0.01 -18.37
CA VAL A 149 28.85 -0.57 -19.01
C VAL A 149 29.82 0.56 -19.35
N ASP A 150 31.10 0.39 -19.01
CA ASP A 150 32.14 1.36 -19.36
C ASP A 150 32.61 1.26 -20.82
N ALA A 151 33.43 2.22 -21.25
CA ALA A 151 34.01 2.26 -22.60
C ALA A 151 34.86 1.04 -22.98
N ALA A 152 35.29 0.24 -21.99
CA ALA A 152 36.04 -1.00 -22.19
C ALA A 152 35.12 -2.24 -22.22
N GLY A 153 33.80 -2.06 -22.18
CA GLY A 153 32.82 -3.15 -22.21
C GLY A 153 32.64 -3.86 -20.87
N ARG A 154 33.01 -3.24 -19.74
CA ARG A 154 32.92 -3.86 -18.42
C ARG A 154 31.73 -3.32 -17.63
N VAL A 155 31.05 -4.20 -16.91
CA VAL A 155 29.91 -3.85 -16.05
C VAL A 155 30.40 -3.13 -14.80
N ARG A 156 30.06 -1.85 -14.67
CA ARG A 156 30.46 -0.99 -13.54
C ARG A 156 29.40 -0.94 -12.46
N TRP A 157 28.14 -1.01 -12.86
CA TRP A 157 26.99 -0.99 -11.98
C TRP A 157 25.87 -1.83 -12.59
N SER A 158 25.10 -2.53 -11.75
CA SER A 158 23.88 -3.20 -12.21
C SER A 158 22.79 -3.20 -11.13
N SER A 159 21.54 -3.26 -11.56
CA SER A 159 20.33 -3.45 -10.77
C SER A 159 19.44 -4.49 -11.45
N ILE A 160 19.34 -5.68 -10.87
CA ILE A 160 18.54 -6.80 -11.43
C ILE A 160 17.54 -7.29 -10.39
N GLY A 161 16.26 -7.43 -10.75
CA GLY A 161 15.19 -7.86 -9.83
C GLY A 161 13.79 -7.93 -10.47
N ASP A 162 12.78 -8.12 -9.62
CA ASP A 162 11.38 -8.32 -10.04
C ASP A 162 10.66 -7.04 -10.46
N HIS A 163 11.16 -5.89 -10.02
CA HIS A 163 10.63 -4.57 -10.36
C HIS A 163 11.62 -3.82 -11.26
N PRO A 164 11.19 -2.82 -12.03
CA PRO A 164 12.10 -1.96 -12.78
C PRO A 164 12.84 -0.97 -11.86
N PHE A 165 14.09 -0.68 -12.19
CA PHE A 165 14.86 0.38 -11.54
C PHE A 165 14.41 1.76 -12.03
N MET A 166 13.99 2.64 -11.11
CA MET A 166 13.39 3.95 -11.43
C MET A 166 14.21 5.16 -10.95
N LYS A 167 15.35 4.97 -10.27
CA LYS A 167 16.16 6.09 -9.74
C LYS A 167 17.12 6.66 -10.82
N ILE A 168 16.57 7.22 -11.89
CA ILE A 168 17.32 7.62 -13.11
C ILE A 168 18.40 8.66 -12.81
N ASP A 169 18.12 9.65 -11.97
CA ASP A 169 19.07 10.73 -11.66
C ASP A 169 20.28 10.21 -10.86
N GLN A 170 20.11 9.16 -10.04
CA GLN A 170 21.24 8.49 -9.36
C GLN A 170 22.13 7.76 -10.37
N LEU A 171 21.51 7.03 -11.30
CA LEU A 171 22.25 6.34 -12.35
C LEU A 171 22.96 7.32 -13.30
N LEU A 172 22.37 8.48 -13.58
CA LEU A 172 23.00 9.53 -14.36
C LEU A 172 24.27 10.07 -13.67
N ALA A 173 24.25 10.23 -12.35
CA ALA A 173 25.43 10.60 -11.58
C ALA A 173 26.54 9.54 -11.65
N GLU A 174 26.18 8.25 -11.49
CA GLU A 174 27.13 7.13 -11.64
C GLU A 174 27.70 7.04 -13.06
N ALA A 175 26.85 7.23 -14.07
CA ALA A 175 27.26 7.22 -15.47
C ALA A 175 28.22 8.38 -15.81
N SER A 176 28.03 9.54 -15.18
CA SER A 176 28.93 10.70 -15.30
C SER A 176 30.33 10.38 -14.74
N LEU A 177 30.40 9.68 -13.60
CA LEU A 177 31.68 9.23 -13.02
C LEU A 177 32.39 8.22 -13.93
N VAL A 178 31.64 7.27 -14.50
CA VAL A 178 32.18 6.27 -15.44
C VAL A 178 32.65 6.92 -16.74
N SER A 179 31.95 7.93 -17.25
CA SER A 179 32.29 8.64 -18.48
C SER A 179 33.55 9.52 -18.32
N THR A 180 33.70 10.19 -17.18
CA THR A 180 34.86 11.06 -16.89
C THR A 180 36.12 10.31 -16.49
N GLY A 181 36.07 8.99 -16.31
CA GLY A 181 37.22 8.16 -15.92
C GLY A 181 37.68 8.38 -14.48
N ALA A 182 36.89 9.06 -13.65
CA ALA A 182 37.20 9.30 -12.25
C ALA A 182 37.16 7.97 -11.48
N THR A 183 38.30 7.57 -10.90
CA THR A 183 38.39 6.42 -10.00
C THR A 183 38.12 6.89 -8.57
N THR A 184 37.17 6.26 -7.88
CA THR A 184 36.87 6.52 -6.47
C THR A 184 38.07 6.12 -5.60
N THR A 185 38.93 7.10 -5.32
CA THR A 185 39.98 7.05 -4.28
C THR A 185 39.83 8.22 -3.31
N GLN A 186 38.60 8.53 -2.93
CA GLN A 186 38.32 9.43 -1.82
C GLN A 186 37.22 8.83 -0.93
N GLU A 187 37.63 7.97 -0.01
CA GLU A 187 36.73 7.44 1.03
C GLU A 187 36.39 8.46 2.12
N ASP A 188 37.01 9.66 2.15
CA ASP A 188 36.84 10.61 3.28
C ASP A 188 36.26 12.00 2.94
N ASP A 189 36.00 12.34 1.67
CA ASP A 189 35.62 13.72 1.27
C ASP A 189 34.24 13.85 0.59
N ASN A 190 33.32 12.91 0.78
CA ASN A 190 31.92 13.11 0.37
C ASN A 190 31.20 14.05 1.38
N PRO A 191 30.81 15.29 0.99
CA PRO A 191 30.18 16.25 1.89
C PRO A 191 28.80 15.78 2.41
N ASP A 192 28.15 14.84 1.73
CA ASP A 192 26.84 14.31 2.11
C ASP A 192 26.91 13.09 3.05
N ARG A 193 28.12 12.55 3.29
CA ARG A 193 28.31 11.40 4.20
C ARG A 193 27.99 11.79 5.64
N PRO A 194 27.08 11.06 6.32
CA PRO A 194 26.80 11.34 7.73
C PRO A 194 28.04 11.16 8.62
N LYS A 195 28.42 12.21 9.35
CA LYS A 195 29.46 12.14 10.38
C LYS A 195 28.88 11.55 11.66
N ILE A 196 29.36 10.36 12.04
CA ILE A 196 28.95 9.67 13.27
C ILE A 196 30.11 9.65 14.25
N PHE A 197 29.89 10.17 15.45
CA PHE A 197 30.89 10.16 16.50
C PHE A 197 30.85 8.83 17.26
N LEU A 198 31.59 7.83 16.77
CA LEU A 198 31.62 6.47 17.34
C LEU A 198 32.31 6.39 18.70
N ASP A 199 33.16 7.36 19.05
CA ASP A 199 33.86 7.41 20.35
C ASP A 199 32.96 7.93 21.50
N LYS A 200 31.68 8.19 21.23
CA LYS A 200 30.69 8.62 22.24
C LYS A 200 30.07 7.41 22.96
N PRO A 201 29.41 7.60 24.12
CA PRO A 201 28.71 6.51 24.81
C PRO A 201 27.70 5.79 23.89
N ALA A 202 27.54 4.47 24.05
CA ALA A 202 26.73 3.62 23.17
C ALA A 202 25.31 4.16 22.90
N ARG A 203 24.66 4.73 23.92
CA ARG A 203 23.33 5.37 23.77
C ARG A 203 23.32 6.52 22.76
N VAL A 204 24.40 7.30 22.69
CA VAL A 204 24.55 8.46 21.81
C VAL A 204 24.86 7.98 20.38
N VAL A 205 25.65 6.92 20.25
CA VAL A 205 25.92 6.29 18.95
C VAL A 205 24.63 5.70 18.36
N ALA A 206 23.88 4.93 19.15
CA ALA A 206 22.59 4.38 18.74
C ALA A 206 21.59 5.48 18.35
N TYR A 207 21.53 6.58 19.11
CA TYR A 207 20.68 7.73 18.79
C TYR A 207 21.04 8.37 17.43
N GLN A 208 22.34 8.55 17.14
CA GLN A 208 22.81 9.09 15.86
C GLN A 208 22.43 8.17 14.69
N LEU A 209 22.67 6.87 14.84
CA LEU A 209 22.41 5.87 13.78
C LEU A 209 20.90 5.72 13.50
N LYS A 210 20.04 5.79 14.53
CA LYS A 210 18.59 5.65 14.38
C LYS A 210 17.95 6.74 13.50
N ARG A 211 18.54 7.94 13.47
CA ARG A 211 18.03 9.10 12.71
C ARG A 211 18.37 9.07 11.22
N LEU A 212 19.24 8.15 10.81
CA LEU A 212 19.58 7.96 9.40
C LEU A 212 18.53 7.07 8.74
N ASP A 213 18.10 7.42 7.54
CA ASP A 213 17.44 6.47 6.65
C ASP A 213 18.44 5.37 6.21
N ASN A 214 17.93 4.33 5.54
CA ASN A 214 18.75 3.18 5.17
C ASN A 214 19.90 3.55 4.21
N GLU A 215 19.66 4.48 3.29
CA GLU A 215 20.64 4.92 2.29
C GLU A 215 21.81 5.65 2.97
N ARG A 216 21.50 6.58 3.87
CA ARG A 216 22.49 7.32 4.67
C ARG A 216 23.19 6.44 5.69
N LEU A 217 22.53 5.44 6.28
CA LEU A 217 23.17 4.49 7.19
C LEU A 217 24.25 3.68 6.48
N LEU A 218 23.99 3.22 5.26
CA LEU A 218 24.95 2.45 4.46
C LEU A 218 26.15 3.28 4.00
N MET A 219 26.02 4.60 3.98
CA MET A 219 27.13 5.52 3.71
C MET A 219 28.07 5.71 4.90
N VAL A 220 27.68 5.35 6.13
CA VAL A 220 28.54 5.49 7.31
C VAL A 220 29.80 4.62 7.16
N SER A 221 30.94 5.11 7.67
CA SER A 221 32.20 4.34 7.69
C SER A 221 32.02 3.04 8.46
N ARG A 222 32.52 1.94 7.89
CA ARG A 222 32.29 0.57 8.35
C ARG A 222 33.59 -0.22 8.29
N LYS A 223 34.21 -0.47 9.45
CA LYS A 223 35.41 -1.31 9.56
C LYS A 223 35.11 -2.60 10.31
N THR A 224 35.94 -3.62 10.09
CA THR A 224 35.77 -4.97 10.69
C THR A 224 36.94 -5.37 11.60
N ASP A 225 37.81 -4.42 11.91
CA ASP A 225 39.03 -4.58 12.72
C ASP A 225 39.05 -3.68 13.97
N ASP A 226 38.03 -2.83 14.15
CA ASP A 226 37.89 -1.93 15.31
C ASP A 226 36.49 -2.05 15.93
N LYS A 227 36.42 -2.42 17.21
CA LYS A 227 35.17 -2.69 17.95
C LYS A 227 34.23 -1.49 18.02
N LYS A 228 34.72 -0.25 17.85
CA LYS A 228 33.85 0.95 17.85
C LYS A 228 32.85 0.97 16.69
N TYR A 229 33.07 0.16 15.65
CA TYR A 229 32.15 0.04 14.51
C TYR A 229 31.05 -1.01 14.72
N ALA A 230 31.10 -1.84 15.78
CA ALA A 230 30.07 -2.84 16.07
C ALA A 230 28.64 -2.25 16.14
N PRO A 231 28.39 -1.06 16.74
CA PRO A 231 27.07 -0.42 16.72
C PRO A 231 26.56 -0.09 15.32
N VAL A 232 27.43 0.20 14.36
CA VAL A 232 27.05 0.48 12.96
C VAL A 232 26.55 -0.79 12.30
N TRP A 233 27.28 -1.89 12.44
CA TRP A 233 26.88 -3.19 11.90
C TRP A 233 25.62 -3.74 12.57
N SER A 234 25.49 -3.58 13.89
CA SER A 234 24.26 -3.93 14.61
C SER A 234 23.06 -3.11 14.13
N ALA A 235 23.25 -1.81 13.93
CA ALA A 235 22.21 -0.93 13.41
C ALA A 235 21.79 -1.28 11.97
N ILE A 236 22.66 -1.87 11.15
CA ILE A 236 22.32 -2.36 9.81
C ILE A 236 21.61 -3.72 9.91
N LEU A 237 22.15 -4.65 10.71
CA LEU A 237 21.60 -5.99 10.88
C LEU A 237 20.14 -5.97 11.35
N THR A 238 19.78 -5.01 12.21
CA THR A 238 18.44 -4.90 12.83
C THR A 238 17.51 -3.90 12.14
N ARG A 239 17.96 -3.22 11.08
CA ARG A 239 17.20 -2.12 10.46
C ARG A 239 15.99 -2.61 9.67
N ASP A 240 14.90 -1.86 9.74
CA ASP A 240 13.71 -2.09 8.92
C ASP A 240 13.93 -1.84 7.43
N GLY A 241 13.41 -2.77 6.62
CA GLY A 241 13.55 -2.71 5.15
C GLY A 241 15.00 -2.82 4.66
N MET A 242 15.93 -3.27 5.50
CA MET A 242 17.32 -3.47 5.10
C MET A 242 17.48 -4.72 4.24
N ASP A 243 18.22 -4.59 3.14
CA ASP A 243 18.45 -5.71 2.23
C ASP A 243 19.22 -6.86 2.90
N ARG A 244 18.88 -8.09 2.51
CA ARG A 244 19.46 -9.32 3.05
C ARG A 244 20.97 -9.41 2.85
N GLN A 245 21.51 -8.85 1.77
CA GLN A 245 22.95 -8.80 1.53
C GLN A 245 23.66 -8.02 2.64
N TYR A 246 23.17 -6.83 2.98
CA TYR A 246 23.77 -6.00 4.04
C TYR A 246 23.59 -6.63 5.42
N ARG A 247 22.49 -7.35 5.68
CA ARG A 247 22.34 -8.13 6.92
C ARG A 247 23.38 -9.24 7.02
N LYS A 248 23.64 -9.98 5.93
CA LYS A 248 24.69 -11.03 5.90
C LYS A 248 26.09 -10.45 6.11
N GLU A 249 26.40 -9.35 5.43
CA GLU A 249 27.68 -8.63 5.60
C GLU A 249 27.85 -8.17 7.06
N SER A 250 26.80 -7.57 7.62
CA SER A 250 26.80 -7.09 9.01
C SER A 250 26.99 -8.23 10.01
N LEU A 251 26.32 -9.36 9.80
CA LEU A 251 26.49 -10.55 10.62
C LEU A 251 27.94 -11.06 10.59
N ALA A 252 28.53 -11.18 9.40
CA ALA A 252 29.92 -11.62 9.26
C ALA A 252 30.91 -10.64 9.94
N ALA A 253 30.65 -9.34 9.82
CA ALA A 253 31.43 -8.31 10.48
C ALA A 253 31.32 -8.38 12.01
N LEU A 254 30.11 -8.55 12.55
CA LEU A 254 29.86 -8.68 13.99
C LEU A 254 30.52 -9.92 14.59
N VAL A 255 30.39 -11.08 13.92
CA VAL A 255 31.07 -12.33 14.31
C VAL A 255 32.57 -12.12 14.47
N LYS A 256 33.21 -11.42 13.51
CA LYS A 256 34.63 -11.09 13.57
C LYS A 256 34.97 -10.09 14.67
N LEU A 257 34.20 -9.00 14.79
CA LEU A 257 34.45 -7.92 15.75
C LEU A 257 34.25 -8.35 17.20
N ASN A 258 33.25 -9.20 17.44
CA ASN A 258 32.89 -9.66 18.78
C ASN A 258 33.60 -10.96 19.18
N GLU A 259 34.38 -11.58 18.27
CA GLU A 259 35.02 -12.88 18.49
C GLU A 259 33.99 -13.95 18.91
N SER A 260 32.86 -13.96 18.21
CA SER A 260 31.65 -14.72 18.54
C SER A 260 31.30 -15.69 17.40
N ASP A 261 30.08 -16.23 17.40
CA ASP A 261 29.54 -17.04 16.32
C ASP A 261 28.21 -16.48 15.78
N SER A 262 27.81 -16.96 14.61
CA SER A 262 26.62 -16.45 13.91
C SER A 262 25.32 -16.67 14.67
N ALA A 263 25.20 -17.74 15.47
CA ALA A 263 24.00 -18.01 16.23
C ALA A 263 23.87 -17.01 17.38
N THR A 264 24.95 -16.79 18.14
CA THR A 264 24.98 -15.81 19.23
C THR A 264 24.65 -14.40 18.73
N GLU A 265 25.24 -13.95 17.62
CA GLU A 265 24.97 -12.62 17.07
C GLU A 265 23.53 -12.45 16.57
N LEU A 266 22.94 -13.49 15.97
CA LEU A 266 21.55 -13.46 15.51
C LEU A 266 20.54 -13.50 16.67
N ILE A 267 20.82 -14.29 17.72
CA ILE A 267 20.01 -14.33 18.94
C ILE A 267 20.02 -12.95 19.60
N ALA A 268 21.19 -12.35 19.79
CA ALA A 268 21.33 -11.02 20.39
C ALA A 268 20.64 -9.93 19.54
N ALA A 269 20.76 -10.00 18.21
CA ALA A 269 20.09 -9.06 17.31
C ALA A 269 18.57 -9.17 17.40
N LEU A 270 18.03 -10.40 17.43
CA LEU A 270 16.59 -10.64 17.59
C LEU A 270 16.07 -10.15 18.94
N ASP A 271 16.80 -10.40 20.03
CA ASP A 271 16.40 -9.99 21.38
C ASP A 271 16.35 -8.46 21.53
N ALA A 272 17.29 -7.76 20.89
CA ALA A 272 17.36 -6.29 20.91
C ALA A 272 16.26 -5.60 20.08
N MET A 273 15.58 -6.32 19.19
CA MET A 273 14.55 -5.74 18.33
C MET A 273 13.22 -5.56 19.07
N LYS A 274 12.60 -4.39 18.86
CA LYS A 274 11.22 -4.15 19.25
C LYS A 274 10.32 -4.71 18.16
N SER A 275 9.38 -5.58 18.50
CA SER A 275 8.44 -6.20 17.54
C SER A 275 7.08 -5.48 17.52
N SER A 276 7.12 -4.13 17.53
CA SER A 276 5.93 -3.27 17.69
C SER A 276 5.22 -2.93 16.38
N SER A 277 5.97 -2.60 15.32
CA SER A 277 5.41 -2.27 13.99
C SER A 277 5.37 -3.50 13.07
N ASP A 278 4.56 -3.46 12.00
CA ASP A 278 4.51 -4.56 11.03
C ASP A 278 5.81 -4.71 10.23
N SER A 279 6.51 -3.61 9.97
CA SER A 279 7.84 -3.64 9.34
C SER A 279 8.89 -4.27 10.26
N GLU A 280 8.86 -3.94 11.55
CA GLU A 280 9.76 -4.51 12.57
C GLU A 280 9.53 -6.03 12.73
N LYS A 281 8.27 -6.47 12.70
CA LYS A 281 7.91 -7.89 12.71
C LYS A 281 8.48 -8.62 11.51
N GLU A 282 8.44 -8.00 10.33
CA GLU A 282 9.00 -8.61 9.11
C GLU A 282 10.51 -8.74 9.19
N SER A 283 11.22 -7.68 9.57
CA SER A 283 12.66 -7.71 9.81
C SER A 283 13.05 -8.79 10.84
N SER A 284 12.27 -8.94 11.91
CA SER A 284 12.49 -9.98 12.93
C SER A 284 12.33 -11.38 12.34
N ARG A 285 11.33 -11.61 11.49
CA ARG A 285 11.16 -12.91 10.79
C ARG A 285 12.31 -13.20 9.86
N GLU A 286 12.87 -12.20 9.18
CA GLU A 286 14.04 -12.39 8.34
C GLU A 286 15.26 -12.85 9.14
N LEU A 287 15.54 -12.23 10.29
CA LEU A 287 16.64 -12.64 11.17
C LEU A 287 16.41 -14.03 11.77
N ALA A 288 15.18 -14.35 12.18
CA ALA A 288 14.82 -15.70 12.62
C ALA A 288 15.05 -16.75 11.52
N ASN A 289 14.72 -16.42 10.27
CA ASN A 289 15.00 -17.27 9.12
C ASN A 289 16.50 -17.40 8.84
N MET A 290 17.32 -16.37 9.10
CA MET A 290 18.78 -16.48 9.03
C MET A 290 19.31 -17.44 10.09
N LEU A 291 18.79 -17.38 11.32
CA LEU A 291 19.16 -18.29 12.42
C LEU A 291 18.83 -19.74 12.06
N LEU A 292 17.62 -20.01 11.58
CA LEU A 292 17.17 -21.36 11.20
C LEU A 292 17.84 -21.91 9.93
N ARG A 293 18.64 -21.11 9.22
CA ARG A 293 19.44 -21.54 8.07
C ARG A 293 20.89 -21.85 8.43
N LEU A 294 21.30 -21.63 9.68
CA LEU A 294 22.59 -22.11 10.16
C LEU A 294 22.63 -23.64 10.14
N ASP A 295 23.85 -24.18 10.04
CA ASP A 295 24.10 -25.61 10.12
C ASP A 295 23.77 -26.16 11.52
N ALA A 296 23.32 -27.43 11.55
CA ALA A 296 22.86 -28.07 12.78
C ALA A 296 23.93 -28.09 13.88
N GLU A 297 25.21 -28.22 13.54
CA GLU A 297 26.30 -28.20 14.52
C GLU A 297 26.49 -26.81 15.16
N LYS A 298 26.37 -25.71 14.41
CA LYS A 298 26.36 -24.35 14.99
C LYS A 298 25.17 -24.12 15.91
N LEU A 299 23.98 -24.57 15.51
CA LEU A 299 22.79 -24.45 16.36
C LEU A 299 22.93 -25.29 17.63
N LYS A 300 23.54 -26.47 17.52
CA LYS A 300 23.82 -27.35 18.65
C LYS A 300 24.86 -26.76 19.60
N ALA A 301 25.88 -26.07 19.08
CA ALA A 301 26.85 -25.34 19.89
C ALA A 301 26.18 -24.20 20.70
N ALA A 302 25.14 -23.57 20.16
CA ALA A 302 24.36 -22.53 20.82
C ALA A 302 23.16 -23.05 21.66
N ALA A 303 23.08 -24.35 21.93
CA ALA A 303 21.88 -24.97 22.51
C ALA A 303 21.46 -24.43 23.90
N ASP A 304 22.38 -23.94 24.71
CA ASP A 304 22.04 -23.35 26.01
C ASP A 304 21.50 -21.92 25.88
N GLN A 305 22.11 -21.11 25.01
CA GLN A 305 21.59 -19.77 24.66
C GLN A 305 20.20 -19.86 24.03
N LEU A 306 19.97 -20.86 23.17
CA LEU A 306 18.66 -21.09 22.56
C LEU A 306 17.60 -21.45 23.61
N VAL A 307 17.93 -22.26 24.62
CA VAL A 307 17.00 -22.56 25.73
C VAL A 307 16.73 -21.32 26.58
N GLU A 308 17.74 -20.52 26.90
CA GLU A 308 17.51 -19.25 27.61
C GLU A 308 16.61 -18.31 26.79
N SER A 309 16.82 -18.26 25.48
CA SER A 309 16.06 -17.41 24.55
C SER A 309 14.60 -17.83 24.39
N THR A 310 14.20 -19.04 24.81
CA THR A 310 12.77 -19.41 24.81
C THR A 310 11.96 -18.61 25.82
N SER A 311 12.61 -18.02 26.82
CA SER A 311 11.99 -17.13 27.81
C SER A 311 12.10 -15.64 27.44
N SER A 312 12.59 -15.30 26.25
CA SER A 312 12.71 -13.91 25.81
C SER A 312 11.33 -13.24 25.70
N GLY A 313 11.26 -11.95 26.07
CA GLY A 313 10.08 -11.11 25.81
C GLY A 313 9.82 -10.86 24.32
N ASN A 314 10.80 -11.16 23.45
CA ASN A 314 10.61 -11.15 22.01
C ASN A 314 10.01 -12.49 21.54
N THR A 315 8.72 -12.47 21.22
CA THR A 315 7.96 -13.67 20.81
C THR A 315 8.50 -14.35 19.54
N VAL A 316 9.12 -13.60 18.63
CA VAL A 316 9.74 -14.14 17.41
C VAL A 316 11.00 -14.92 17.77
N LEU A 317 11.84 -14.38 18.67
CA LEU A 317 13.03 -15.07 19.17
C LEU A 317 12.66 -16.34 19.94
N ALA A 318 11.72 -16.24 20.89
CA ALA A 318 11.29 -17.38 21.68
C ALA A 318 10.77 -18.53 20.80
N THR A 319 9.93 -18.20 19.80
CA THR A 319 9.40 -19.17 18.84
C THR A 319 10.51 -19.74 17.93
N ALA A 320 11.39 -18.90 17.39
CA ALA A 320 12.49 -19.34 16.54
C ALA A 320 13.49 -20.23 17.29
N SER A 321 13.68 -20.01 18.59
CA SER A 321 14.59 -20.79 19.43
C SER A 321 14.13 -22.23 19.58
N PHE A 322 12.82 -22.48 19.76
CA PHE A 322 12.27 -23.84 19.74
C PHE A 322 12.49 -24.55 18.39
N ALA A 323 12.26 -23.84 17.27
CA ALA A 323 12.52 -24.40 15.95
C ALA A 323 14.02 -24.66 15.70
N ALA A 324 14.89 -23.81 16.23
CA ALA A 324 16.35 -23.96 16.14
C ALA A 324 16.83 -25.18 16.94
N LEU A 325 16.33 -25.40 18.15
CA LEU A 325 16.60 -26.60 18.94
C LEU A 325 16.18 -27.87 18.20
N ALA A 326 14.98 -27.90 17.62
CA ALA A 326 14.53 -29.02 16.79
C ALA A 326 15.44 -29.23 15.56
N THR A 327 15.80 -28.15 14.86
CA THR A 327 16.69 -28.18 13.68
C THR A 327 18.11 -28.64 14.03
N ALA A 328 18.57 -28.40 15.27
CA ALA A 328 19.83 -28.89 15.81
C ALA A 328 19.80 -30.40 16.20
N GLY A 329 18.67 -31.09 16.00
CA GLY A 329 18.47 -32.48 16.44
C GLY A 329 18.23 -32.62 17.95
N LEU A 330 17.85 -31.54 18.64
CA LEU A 330 17.60 -31.50 20.09
C LEU A 330 16.10 -31.49 20.41
N SER A 331 15.31 -32.32 19.73
CA SER A 331 13.86 -32.39 19.87
C SER A 331 13.40 -32.67 21.31
N ASP A 332 14.10 -33.54 22.05
CA ASP A 332 13.79 -33.83 23.46
C ASP A 332 14.01 -32.61 24.36
N LYS A 333 15.03 -31.78 24.07
CA LYS A 333 15.27 -30.52 24.79
C LYS A 333 14.17 -29.50 24.47
N ALA A 334 13.74 -29.41 23.22
CA ALA A 334 12.62 -28.56 22.82
C ALA A 334 11.31 -28.98 23.51
N ILE A 335 11.00 -30.28 23.59
CA ILE A 335 9.80 -30.80 24.26
C ILE A 335 9.86 -30.56 25.77
N SER A 336 10.98 -30.84 26.43
CA SER A 336 11.10 -30.62 27.88
C SER A 336 11.03 -29.13 28.24
N THR A 337 11.63 -28.26 27.43
CA THR A 337 11.57 -26.80 27.62
C THR A 337 10.16 -26.24 27.39
N SER A 338 9.38 -26.80 26.46
CA SER A 338 8.02 -26.32 26.19
C SER A 338 7.05 -26.55 27.36
N GLN A 339 7.40 -27.44 28.29
CA GLN A 339 6.58 -27.80 29.45
C GLN A 339 6.79 -26.90 30.68
N ILE A 340 7.64 -25.87 30.59
CA ILE A 340 7.93 -24.96 31.72
C ILE A 340 6.68 -24.18 32.15
N ASP A 341 6.01 -23.54 31.19
CA ASP A 341 4.78 -22.79 31.40
C ASP A 341 3.93 -22.71 30.10
N ALA A 342 2.82 -21.98 30.17
CA ALA A 342 1.89 -21.83 29.06
C ALA A 342 2.49 -21.08 27.87
N ASP A 343 3.32 -20.06 28.10
CA ASP A 343 3.93 -19.25 27.04
C ASP A 343 4.97 -20.08 26.28
N HIS A 344 5.80 -20.85 26.99
CA HIS A 344 6.73 -21.79 26.39
C HIS A 344 6.01 -22.84 25.54
N THR A 345 4.87 -23.36 26.01
CA THR A 345 4.05 -24.29 25.22
C THR A 345 3.54 -23.61 23.94
N ILE A 346 3.04 -22.38 24.03
CA ILE A 346 2.52 -21.64 22.86
C ILE A 346 3.64 -21.33 21.85
N HIS A 347 4.82 -20.89 22.31
CA HIS A 347 5.98 -20.64 21.45
C HIS A 347 6.45 -21.90 20.73
N TRP A 348 6.52 -23.04 21.44
CA TRP A 348 6.85 -24.31 20.82
C TRP A 348 5.81 -24.75 19.77
N LEU A 349 4.52 -24.61 20.06
CA LEU A 349 3.46 -24.93 19.09
C LEU A 349 3.55 -24.05 17.84
N ASN A 350 3.81 -22.75 18.01
CA ASN A 350 3.98 -21.82 16.90
C ASN A 350 5.28 -22.06 16.11
N SER A 351 6.30 -22.68 16.72
CA SER A 351 7.57 -22.96 16.06
C SER A 351 7.50 -24.12 15.07
N ILE A 352 6.48 -24.99 15.17
CA ILE A 352 6.33 -26.19 14.32
C ILE A 352 6.41 -25.84 12.83
N GLY A 353 5.77 -24.74 12.41
CA GLY A 353 5.78 -24.28 11.02
C GLY A 353 7.12 -23.73 10.52
N MET A 354 8.04 -23.41 11.44
CA MET A 354 9.38 -22.88 11.12
C MET A 354 10.42 -23.99 10.92
N ILE A 355 10.13 -25.22 11.38
CA ILE A 355 11.01 -26.38 11.23
C ILE A 355 11.00 -26.83 9.78
N ARG A 356 12.16 -26.74 9.11
CA ARG A 356 12.28 -27.05 7.67
C ARG A 356 12.25 -28.55 7.40
N ASP A 357 12.94 -29.33 8.24
CA ASP A 357 13.01 -30.77 8.09
C ASP A 357 11.64 -31.42 8.34
N ARG A 358 11.16 -32.19 7.36
CA ARG A 358 9.81 -32.74 7.35
C ARG A 358 9.63 -33.85 8.38
N ASP A 359 10.63 -34.70 8.56
CA ASP A 359 10.56 -35.85 9.45
C ASP A 359 10.61 -35.40 10.92
N THR A 360 11.52 -34.48 11.24
CA THR A 360 11.58 -33.80 12.54
C THR A 360 10.26 -33.14 12.87
N ARG A 361 9.69 -32.39 11.90
CA ARG A 361 8.38 -31.74 12.09
C ARG A 361 7.28 -32.76 12.35
N ASN A 362 7.13 -33.78 11.50
CA ASN A 362 6.11 -34.82 11.68
C ASN A 362 6.30 -35.61 12.99
N GLY A 363 7.52 -35.74 13.50
CA GLY A 363 7.82 -36.37 14.79
C GLY A 363 7.15 -35.70 16.00
N PHE A 364 6.74 -34.42 15.89
CA PHE A 364 6.02 -33.71 16.95
C PHE A 364 4.49 -33.89 16.91
N ARG A 365 3.96 -34.61 15.91
CA ARG A 365 2.50 -34.66 15.67
C ARG A 365 1.73 -35.16 16.88
N GLU A 366 2.16 -36.25 17.52
CA GLU A 366 1.46 -36.85 18.65
C GLU A 366 1.36 -35.87 19.83
N GLN A 367 2.47 -35.20 20.15
CA GLN A 367 2.53 -34.21 21.22
C GLN A 367 1.61 -33.02 20.91
N VAL A 368 1.58 -32.53 19.66
CA VAL A 368 0.66 -31.44 19.27
C VAL A 368 -0.81 -31.88 19.36
N VAL A 369 -1.15 -33.07 18.89
CA VAL A 369 -2.52 -33.61 18.97
C VAL A 369 -2.99 -33.72 20.43
N SER A 370 -2.11 -34.14 21.34
CA SER A 370 -2.43 -34.24 22.77
C SER A 370 -2.87 -32.89 23.37
N LYS A 371 -2.34 -31.77 22.86
CA LYS A 371 -2.64 -30.41 23.31
C LYS A 371 -3.96 -29.84 22.79
N ILE A 372 -4.59 -30.46 21.78
CA ILE A 372 -5.88 -30.02 21.26
C ILE A 372 -7.04 -30.46 22.18
N GLY A 373 -6.90 -31.66 22.77
CA GLY A 373 -7.92 -32.30 23.60
C GLY A 373 -7.72 -32.13 25.11
N SER A 374 -6.63 -31.52 25.56
CA SER A 374 -6.31 -31.37 26.98
C SER A 374 -7.22 -30.36 27.70
N ALA A 375 -7.19 -30.40 29.03
CA ALA A 375 -7.81 -29.39 29.90
C ALA A 375 -6.99 -28.08 29.99
N ASP A 376 -5.97 -27.94 29.12
CA ASP A 376 -5.05 -26.81 29.10
C ASP A 376 -5.75 -25.51 28.67
N ASP A 377 -5.01 -24.41 28.83
CA ASP A 377 -5.43 -23.07 28.42
C ASP A 377 -5.98 -23.04 26.99
N ILE A 378 -7.01 -22.23 26.76
CA ILE A 378 -7.62 -22.10 25.44
C ILE A 378 -6.63 -21.62 24.38
N ALA A 379 -5.67 -20.76 24.74
CA ALA A 379 -4.63 -20.27 23.85
C ALA A 379 -3.70 -21.40 23.40
N ILE A 380 -3.33 -22.33 24.30
CA ILE A 380 -2.55 -23.53 23.97
C ILE A 380 -3.32 -24.39 22.96
N ARG A 381 -4.60 -24.65 23.22
CA ARG A 381 -5.45 -25.46 22.33
C ARG A 381 -5.62 -24.82 20.95
N GLN A 382 -5.70 -23.49 20.87
CA GLN A 382 -5.75 -22.74 19.61
C GLN A 382 -4.42 -22.79 18.85
N ALA A 383 -3.29 -22.61 19.54
CA ALA A 383 -1.96 -22.74 18.96
C ALA A 383 -1.72 -24.16 18.42
N ALA A 384 -2.15 -25.19 19.16
CA ALA A 384 -2.05 -26.58 18.75
C ALA A 384 -2.89 -26.88 17.50
N LEU A 385 -4.11 -26.33 17.41
CA LEU A 385 -4.91 -26.41 16.17
C LEU A 385 -4.20 -25.76 15.00
N SER A 386 -3.70 -24.53 15.16
CA SER A 386 -2.99 -23.82 14.11
C SER A 386 -1.74 -24.57 13.62
N ALA A 387 -1.03 -25.25 14.52
CA ALA A 387 0.14 -26.06 14.18
C ALA A 387 -0.20 -27.25 13.26
N MET A 388 -1.44 -27.76 13.29
CA MET A 388 -1.82 -28.96 12.54
C MET A 388 -1.63 -28.83 11.03
N LYS A 389 -1.76 -27.62 10.47
CA LYS A 389 -1.58 -27.37 9.02
C LYS A 389 -0.16 -27.65 8.52
N HIS A 390 0.81 -27.77 9.43
CA HIS A 390 2.21 -28.00 9.07
C HIS A 390 2.58 -29.48 9.01
N PHE A 391 1.70 -30.38 9.45
CA PHE A 391 1.90 -31.82 9.31
C PHE A 391 1.42 -32.31 7.96
N SER A 392 2.18 -33.24 7.41
CA SER A 392 2.01 -33.72 6.04
C SER A 392 1.61 -35.20 5.97
N THR A 393 1.54 -35.87 7.11
CA THR A 393 1.04 -37.23 7.27
C THR A 393 -0.40 -37.18 7.81
N ASP A 394 -1.16 -38.25 7.57
CA ASP A 394 -2.50 -38.44 8.14
C ASP A 394 -3.44 -37.25 7.88
N GLN A 395 -3.41 -36.70 6.66
CA GLN A 395 -4.14 -35.47 6.32
C GLN A 395 -5.65 -35.63 6.50
N ALA A 396 -6.23 -36.77 6.14
CA ALA A 396 -7.66 -37.07 6.38
C ALA A 396 -8.02 -37.13 7.87
N GLU A 397 -7.16 -37.75 8.69
CA GLU A 397 -7.35 -37.77 10.14
C GLU A 397 -7.23 -36.37 10.74
N THR A 398 -6.22 -35.61 10.30
CA THR A 398 -5.98 -34.22 10.70
C THR A 398 -7.18 -33.35 10.37
N TRP A 399 -7.70 -33.45 9.15
CA TRP A 399 -8.88 -32.72 8.70
C TRP A 399 -10.09 -33.05 9.58
N SER A 400 -10.36 -34.34 9.82
CA SER A 400 -11.44 -34.83 10.68
C SER A 400 -11.32 -34.30 12.12
N LEU A 401 -10.12 -34.35 12.70
CA LEU A 401 -9.83 -33.84 14.04
C LEU A 401 -10.13 -32.34 14.14
N VAL A 402 -9.62 -31.53 13.21
CA VAL A 402 -9.80 -30.07 13.20
C VAL A 402 -11.27 -29.71 12.96
N ALA A 403 -11.93 -30.35 11.98
CA ALA A 403 -13.35 -30.15 11.68
C ALA A 403 -14.25 -30.42 12.89
N SER A 404 -13.90 -31.41 13.72
CA SER A 404 -14.63 -31.71 14.96
C SER A 404 -14.64 -30.56 15.98
N LYS A 405 -13.67 -29.63 15.90
CA LYS A 405 -13.53 -28.50 16.83
C LYS A 405 -14.29 -27.24 16.39
N VAL A 406 -14.80 -27.18 15.16
CA VAL A 406 -15.63 -26.05 14.68
C VAL A 406 -16.90 -25.85 15.52
N LYS A 407 -17.40 -26.93 16.16
CA LYS A 407 -18.56 -26.84 17.06
C LYS A 407 -18.27 -26.08 18.36
N ASP A 408 -17.02 -26.07 18.83
CA ASP A 408 -16.61 -25.39 20.05
C ASP A 408 -16.47 -23.89 19.78
N GLY A 409 -17.25 -23.07 20.48
CA GLY A 409 -17.27 -21.62 20.28
C GLY A 409 -15.94 -20.93 20.52
N LYS A 410 -15.07 -21.50 21.37
CA LYS A 410 -13.76 -20.93 21.70
C LYS A 410 -12.66 -21.37 20.73
N LEU A 411 -12.82 -22.52 20.06
CA LEU A 411 -11.84 -23.06 19.12
C LEU A 411 -12.21 -22.87 17.64
N ARG A 412 -13.48 -22.51 17.37
CA ARG A 412 -14.03 -22.45 16.01
C ARG A 412 -13.16 -21.67 15.04
N ASP A 413 -12.74 -20.47 15.41
CA ASP A 413 -12.05 -19.57 14.49
C ASP A 413 -10.66 -20.13 14.12
N ALA A 414 -9.93 -20.68 15.11
CA ALA A 414 -8.66 -21.37 14.88
C ALA A 414 -8.86 -22.62 14.01
N ALA A 415 -9.91 -23.40 14.26
CA ALA A 415 -10.24 -24.59 13.48
C ALA A 415 -10.56 -24.24 12.01
N ILE A 416 -11.38 -23.21 11.75
CA ILE A 416 -11.72 -22.76 10.39
C ILE A 416 -10.46 -22.29 9.66
N LYS A 417 -9.66 -21.42 10.28
CA LYS A 417 -8.37 -20.96 9.69
C LYS A 417 -7.42 -22.10 9.38
N THR A 418 -7.41 -23.15 10.22
CA THR A 418 -6.60 -24.34 10.00
C THR A 418 -7.13 -25.18 8.84
N LEU A 419 -8.45 -25.38 8.74
CA LEU A 419 -9.07 -26.14 7.64
C LEU A 419 -8.82 -25.51 6.28
N LEU A 420 -8.94 -24.17 6.18
CA LEU A 420 -8.62 -23.43 4.95
C LEU A 420 -7.15 -23.59 4.49
N ALA A 421 -6.25 -23.95 5.41
CA ALA A 421 -4.85 -24.21 5.10
C ALA A 421 -4.55 -25.71 4.82
N LEU A 422 -5.54 -26.59 4.97
CA LEU A 422 -5.41 -28.02 4.70
C LEU A 422 -5.98 -28.35 3.32
N PRO A 423 -5.49 -29.41 2.64
CA PRO A 423 -6.03 -29.81 1.35
C PRO A 423 -7.49 -30.26 1.47
N MET A 424 -8.41 -29.63 0.73
CA MET A 424 -9.85 -29.87 0.84
C MET A 424 -10.27 -31.27 0.40
N GLU A 425 -9.50 -31.91 -0.48
CA GLU A 425 -9.66 -33.31 -0.87
C GLU A 425 -9.46 -34.30 0.29
N SER A 426 -8.87 -33.84 1.42
CA SER A 426 -8.77 -34.64 2.65
C SER A 426 -10.10 -34.77 3.38
N ALA A 427 -11.10 -33.95 3.04
CA ALA A 427 -12.43 -34.02 3.61
C ALA A 427 -13.21 -35.21 3.06
N ASN A 428 -13.80 -36.03 3.92
CA ASN A 428 -14.83 -36.97 3.47
C ASN A 428 -16.13 -36.19 3.18
N ALA A 429 -16.80 -36.49 2.06
CA ALA A 429 -18.07 -35.90 1.64
C ALA A 429 -19.10 -35.78 2.78
N GLN A 430 -19.28 -36.81 3.62
CA GLN A 430 -20.24 -36.75 4.72
C GLN A 430 -19.86 -35.69 5.78
N GLN A 431 -18.56 -35.52 6.04
CA GLN A 431 -18.08 -34.55 7.01
C GLN A 431 -18.15 -33.13 6.43
N ALA A 432 -17.79 -32.95 5.16
CA ALA A 432 -17.94 -31.70 4.43
C ALA A 432 -19.41 -31.21 4.47
N THR A 433 -20.36 -32.05 4.10
CA THR A 433 -21.79 -31.73 4.13
C THR A 433 -22.27 -31.31 5.53
N LYS A 434 -21.88 -32.06 6.58
CA LYS A 434 -22.25 -31.72 7.97
C LYS A 434 -21.64 -30.39 8.43
N LEU A 435 -20.44 -30.06 7.95
CA LEU A 435 -19.75 -28.82 8.28
C LEU A 435 -20.39 -27.62 7.57
N VAL A 436 -20.66 -27.75 6.27
CA VAL A 436 -21.39 -26.76 5.46
C VAL A 436 -22.73 -26.44 6.09
N GLU A 437 -23.55 -27.45 6.40
CA GLU A 437 -24.85 -27.27 7.07
C GLU A 437 -24.72 -26.48 8.37
N ARG A 438 -23.73 -26.82 9.20
CA ARG A 438 -23.49 -26.14 10.48
C ARG A 438 -23.10 -24.68 10.31
N LEU A 439 -22.20 -24.38 9.38
CA LEU A 439 -21.70 -23.03 9.15
C LEU A 439 -22.77 -22.14 8.52
N LEU A 440 -23.53 -22.66 7.54
CA LEU A 440 -24.66 -21.95 6.96
C LEU A 440 -25.76 -21.68 7.99
N LYS A 441 -26.16 -22.69 8.78
CA LYS A 441 -27.14 -22.49 9.86
C LYS A 441 -26.72 -21.42 10.86
N ARG A 442 -25.41 -21.32 11.14
CA ARG A 442 -24.86 -20.25 11.98
C ARG A 442 -24.91 -18.89 11.29
N ALA A 443 -24.60 -18.81 10.00
CA ALA A 443 -24.69 -17.57 9.22
C ALA A 443 -26.14 -17.08 9.11
N GLU A 444 -27.09 -17.99 8.89
CA GLU A 444 -28.54 -17.73 8.86
C GLU A 444 -29.02 -17.09 10.17
N ALA A 445 -28.56 -17.62 11.32
CA ALA A 445 -28.89 -17.10 12.64
C ALA A 445 -28.11 -15.82 13.03
N MET A 446 -27.09 -15.43 12.27
CA MET A 446 -26.27 -14.25 12.55
C MET A 446 -26.94 -12.99 12.01
N PRO A 447 -26.98 -11.85 12.75
CA PRO A 447 -27.43 -10.58 12.19
C PRO A 447 -26.60 -10.16 10.98
N ALA A 448 -27.23 -9.59 9.95
CA ALA A 448 -26.55 -9.20 8.70
C ALA A 448 -25.29 -8.33 8.95
N ALA A 449 -25.36 -7.39 9.89
CA ALA A 449 -24.24 -6.52 10.25
C ALA A 449 -22.98 -7.26 10.74
N LYS A 450 -23.13 -8.48 11.26
CA LYS A 450 -22.01 -9.30 11.74
C LYS A 450 -21.49 -10.28 10.69
N ARG A 451 -22.20 -10.48 9.57
CA ARG A 451 -21.85 -11.47 8.53
C ARG A 451 -20.68 -11.05 7.65
N THR A 452 -20.31 -9.78 7.64
CA THR A 452 -19.16 -9.24 6.88
C THR A 452 -17.89 -9.10 7.74
N GLY A 453 -17.92 -9.51 9.01
CA GLY A 453 -16.73 -9.55 9.85
C GLY A 453 -15.77 -10.69 9.46
N GLU A 454 -14.48 -10.52 9.73
CA GLU A 454 -13.42 -11.48 9.37
C GLU A 454 -13.79 -12.95 9.67
N LYS A 455 -14.27 -13.21 10.89
CA LYS A 455 -14.65 -14.57 11.34
C LYS A 455 -15.81 -15.17 10.54
N ALA A 456 -16.76 -14.34 10.10
CA ALA A 456 -17.89 -14.79 9.31
C ALA A 456 -17.48 -15.02 7.84
N LEU A 457 -16.62 -14.15 7.29
CA LEU A 457 -16.09 -14.29 5.95
C LEU A 457 -15.25 -15.57 5.81
N LEU A 458 -14.31 -15.83 6.73
CA LEU A 458 -13.52 -17.08 6.74
C LEU A 458 -14.42 -18.34 6.84
N ALA A 459 -15.51 -18.25 7.60
CA ALA A 459 -16.45 -19.36 7.69
C ALA A 459 -17.19 -19.61 6.36
N MET A 460 -17.53 -18.55 5.62
CA MET A 460 -18.19 -18.65 4.31
C MET A 460 -17.22 -19.03 3.20
N GLU A 461 -15.95 -18.60 3.27
CA GLU A 461 -14.87 -19.06 2.40
C GLU A 461 -14.68 -20.58 2.53
N LEU A 462 -14.63 -21.10 3.76
CA LEU A 462 -14.58 -22.54 3.98
C LEU A 462 -15.82 -23.27 3.45
N VAL A 463 -17.01 -22.65 3.53
CA VAL A 463 -18.21 -23.23 2.92
C VAL A 463 -18.07 -23.29 1.41
N ASP A 464 -17.59 -22.21 0.77
CA ASP A 464 -17.41 -22.13 -0.68
C ASP A 464 -16.43 -23.21 -1.18
N GLU A 465 -15.26 -23.31 -0.54
CA GLU A 465 -14.26 -24.32 -0.88
C GLU A 465 -14.79 -25.75 -0.73
N LEU A 466 -15.55 -26.04 0.33
CA LEU A 466 -16.18 -27.35 0.50
C LEU A 466 -17.24 -27.63 -0.56
N LEU A 467 -18.05 -26.63 -0.92
CA LEU A 467 -19.05 -26.77 -1.99
C LEU A 467 -18.43 -26.99 -3.37
N ALA A 468 -17.20 -26.53 -3.60
CA ALA A 468 -16.45 -26.82 -4.82
C ALA A 468 -16.00 -28.29 -4.92
N THR A 469 -15.91 -29.00 -3.79
CA THR A 469 -15.54 -30.43 -3.75
C THR A 469 -16.73 -31.40 -3.80
N MET A 470 -17.96 -30.88 -3.70
CA MET A 470 -19.19 -31.67 -3.68
C MET A 470 -19.76 -31.90 -5.09
N ASP A 471 -20.62 -32.91 -5.24
CA ASP A 471 -21.42 -33.07 -6.46
C ASP A 471 -22.40 -31.90 -6.66
N ASP A 472 -22.66 -31.54 -7.91
CA ASP A 472 -23.43 -30.34 -8.26
C ASP A 472 -24.85 -30.35 -7.70
N ASP A 473 -25.51 -31.51 -7.69
CA ASP A 473 -26.88 -31.66 -7.18
C ASP A 473 -26.92 -31.40 -5.66
N SER A 474 -25.98 -31.97 -4.90
CA SER A 474 -25.88 -31.73 -3.45
C SER A 474 -25.42 -30.30 -3.12
N ALA A 475 -24.56 -29.70 -3.95
CA ALA A 475 -24.05 -28.36 -3.73
C ALA A 475 -25.08 -27.26 -4.07
N ALA A 476 -25.96 -27.48 -5.05
CA ALA A 476 -26.92 -26.47 -5.52
C ALA A 476 -27.81 -25.91 -4.41
N ALA A 477 -28.36 -26.77 -3.54
CA ALA A 477 -29.20 -26.36 -2.42
C ALA A 477 -28.45 -25.49 -1.40
N PHE A 478 -27.17 -25.80 -1.16
CA PHE A 478 -26.33 -25.01 -0.26
C PHE A 478 -25.87 -23.70 -0.88
N ARG A 479 -25.56 -23.65 -2.18
CA ARG A 479 -25.23 -22.41 -2.89
C ARG A 479 -26.39 -21.42 -2.83
N ASP A 480 -27.63 -21.89 -3.00
CA ASP A 480 -28.82 -21.05 -2.82
C ASP A 480 -28.92 -20.48 -1.39
N ARG A 481 -28.73 -21.31 -0.36
CA ARG A 481 -28.70 -20.85 1.04
C ARG A 481 -27.56 -19.87 1.32
N MET A 482 -26.36 -20.15 0.81
CA MET A 482 -25.19 -19.28 0.93
C MET A 482 -25.45 -17.91 0.30
N SER A 483 -26.08 -17.87 -0.89
CA SER A 483 -26.50 -16.63 -1.55
C SER A 483 -27.53 -15.82 -0.75
N LYS A 484 -28.29 -16.48 0.15
CA LYS A 484 -29.28 -15.82 1.03
C LYS A 484 -28.70 -15.24 2.29
N VAL A 485 -27.55 -15.74 2.74
CA VAL A 485 -26.84 -15.20 3.91
C VAL A 485 -25.79 -14.18 3.55
N SER A 486 -25.30 -14.18 2.30
CA SER A 486 -24.35 -13.19 1.81
C SER A 486 -24.90 -11.77 1.94
N VAL A 487 -24.01 -10.84 2.27
CA VAL A 487 -24.33 -9.42 2.39
C VAL A 487 -23.53 -8.72 1.31
N ARG A 488 -24.21 -8.02 0.41
CA ARG A 488 -23.50 -7.21 -0.59
C ARG A 488 -22.80 -6.06 0.11
N VAL A 489 -21.51 -5.91 -0.12
CA VAL A 489 -20.72 -4.80 0.40
C VAL A 489 -20.49 -3.79 -0.72
N VAL A 490 -20.95 -2.56 -0.51
CA VAL A 490 -20.68 -1.42 -1.40
C VAL A 490 -19.73 -0.50 -0.67
N ARG A 491 -18.52 -0.33 -1.20
CA ARG A 491 -17.54 0.62 -0.67
C ARG A 491 -17.73 1.94 -1.39
N ILE A 492 -17.92 3.00 -0.62
CA ILE A 492 -18.05 4.37 -1.11
C ILE A 492 -16.96 5.16 -0.42
N LYS A 493 -16.12 5.81 -1.21
CA LYS A 493 -15.07 6.70 -0.74
C LYS A 493 -15.45 8.14 -1.00
N THR A 494 -14.97 9.03 -0.16
CA THR A 494 -14.92 10.44 -0.52
C THR A 494 -13.75 10.65 -1.48
N VAL A 495 -13.95 11.46 -2.52
CA VAL A 495 -12.88 11.78 -3.46
C VAL A 495 -12.09 12.94 -2.87
N LYS A 496 -10.81 12.67 -2.59
CA LYS A 496 -9.91 13.59 -1.92
C LYS A 496 -9.91 14.98 -2.55
N GLU A 497 -10.19 15.99 -1.73
CA GLU A 497 -10.31 17.40 -2.06
C GLU A 497 -11.46 17.74 -3.02
N GLU A 498 -12.41 16.85 -3.30
CA GLU A 498 -13.49 17.13 -4.27
C GLU A 498 -14.89 17.19 -3.64
N MET A 499 -15.03 16.84 -2.35
CA MET A 499 -16.32 16.84 -1.63
C MET A 499 -17.43 16.09 -2.37
N ARG A 500 -17.08 14.94 -2.98
CA ARG A 500 -18.02 14.05 -3.65
C ARG A 500 -17.77 12.60 -3.26
N TYR A 501 -18.76 11.75 -3.50
CA TYR A 501 -18.56 10.31 -3.48
C TYR A 501 -17.93 9.83 -4.79
N ASP A 502 -17.07 8.84 -4.71
CA ASP A 502 -16.48 8.16 -5.88
C ASP A 502 -17.51 7.32 -6.65
N VAL A 503 -18.52 6.79 -5.94
CA VAL A 503 -19.62 6.01 -6.50
C VAL A 503 -20.84 6.91 -6.74
N PRO A 504 -21.15 7.31 -7.99
CA PRO A 504 -22.30 8.15 -8.29
C PRO A 504 -23.63 7.38 -8.21
N TYR A 505 -23.60 6.08 -8.48
CA TYR A 505 -24.74 5.19 -8.31
C TYR A 505 -24.31 3.73 -8.22
N PHE A 506 -25.16 2.90 -7.61
CA PHE A 506 -25.03 1.45 -7.58
C PHE A 506 -26.42 0.80 -7.52
N ALA A 507 -26.56 -0.43 -8.03
CA ALA A 507 -27.81 -1.18 -7.88
C ALA A 507 -27.83 -2.00 -6.59
N ALA A 508 -29.00 -2.39 -6.10
CA ALA A 508 -29.16 -3.30 -4.97
C ALA A 508 -30.43 -4.14 -5.14
N GLN A 509 -30.36 -5.43 -4.77
CA GLN A 509 -31.53 -6.30 -4.90
C GLN A 509 -32.53 -6.05 -3.78
N ALA A 510 -33.81 -5.88 -4.14
CA ALA A 510 -34.91 -5.64 -3.22
C ALA A 510 -34.97 -6.71 -2.10
N GLY A 511 -35.13 -6.27 -0.86
CA GLY A 511 -35.28 -7.15 0.32
C GLY A 511 -34.03 -7.93 0.74
N ARG A 512 -32.89 -7.78 0.03
CA ARG A 512 -31.62 -8.40 0.42
C ARG A 512 -30.86 -7.53 1.44
N PRO A 513 -30.04 -8.12 2.33
CA PRO A 513 -29.15 -7.34 3.18
C PRO A 513 -28.02 -6.71 2.37
N ILE A 514 -27.71 -5.45 2.68
CA ILE A 514 -26.60 -4.69 2.10
C ILE A 514 -25.81 -4.01 3.21
N GLN A 515 -24.51 -3.85 3.00
CA GLN A 515 -23.63 -3.04 3.82
C GLN A 515 -22.97 -1.98 2.95
N ILE A 516 -23.15 -0.72 3.32
CA ILE A 516 -22.39 0.41 2.77
C ILE A 516 -21.21 0.67 3.71
N VAL A 517 -20.00 0.67 3.17
CA VAL A 517 -18.79 1.09 3.88
C VAL A 517 -18.42 2.47 3.35
N LEU A 518 -18.67 3.50 4.14
CA LEU A 518 -18.21 4.86 3.83
C LEU A 518 -16.79 5.01 4.36
N GLN A 519 -15.83 5.28 3.47
CA GLN A 519 -14.46 5.60 3.83
C GLN A 519 -14.20 7.08 3.52
N ASN A 520 -13.85 7.85 4.54
CA ASN A 520 -13.56 9.26 4.38
C ASN A 520 -12.06 9.45 4.09
N GLU A 521 -11.72 9.78 2.85
CA GLU A 521 -10.34 10.11 2.45
C GLU A 521 -10.07 11.63 2.49
N ASP A 522 -11.11 12.43 2.78
CA ASP A 522 -11.05 13.87 2.95
C ASP A 522 -10.66 14.29 4.37
N LEU A 523 -10.31 15.58 4.51
CA LEU A 523 -9.97 16.21 5.79
C LEU A 523 -11.21 16.65 6.59
N MET A 524 -12.33 16.83 5.91
CA MET A 524 -13.57 17.25 6.55
C MET A 524 -14.43 16.02 6.89
N PRO A 525 -15.24 16.07 7.96
CA PRO A 525 -16.16 15.00 8.29
C PRO A 525 -17.23 14.81 7.22
N HIS A 526 -17.67 13.57 7.04
CA HIS A 526 -18.76 13.25 6.11
C HIS A 526 -19.68 12.17 6.67
N ASN A 527 -20.96 12.25 6.33
CA ASN A 527 -21.95 11.20 6.60
C ASN A 527 -22.69 10.83 5.30
N LEU A 528 -23.37 9.68 5.29
CA LEU A 528 -24.20 9.24 4.17
C LEU A 528 -25.60 8.87 4.66
N LEU A 529 -26.61 9.53 4.10
CA LEU A 529 -28.02 9.30 4.39
C LEU A 529 -28.74 8.78 3.15
N VAL A 530 -29.30 7.58 3.22
CA VAL A 530 -30.21 7.04 2.20
C VAL A 530 -31.60 7.61 2.42
N CYS A 531 -32.14 8.28 1.41
CA CYS A 531 -33.40 9.00 1.46
C CYS A 531 -34.52 8.26 0.75
N GLN A 532 -35.76 8.61 1.07
CA GLN A 532 -36.91 8.26 0.24
C GLN A 532 -36.79 8.88 -1.17
N PRO A 533 -37.34 8.23 -2.22
CA PRO A 533 -37.35 8.79 -3.57
C PRO A 533 -37.93 10.21 -3.61
N GLY A 534 -37.24 11.14 -4.28
CA GLY A 534 -37.66 12.54 -4.41
C GLY A 534 -37.44 13.43 -3.19
N LYS A 535 -36.87 12.92 -2.08
CA LYS A 535 -36.71 13.66 -0.82
C LYS A 535 -35.33 14.25 -0.56
N LEU A 536 -34.36 14.05 -1.45
CA LEU A 536 -32.95 14.44 -1.22
C LEU A 536 -32.79 15.92 -0.83
N LYS A 537 -33.36 16.86 -1.60
CA LYS A 537 -33.20 18.31 -1.32
C LYS A 537 -33.76 18.70 0.06
N GLN A 538 -34.89 18.10 0.43
CA GLN A 538 -35.52 18.32 1.73
C GLN A 538 -34.66 17.77 2.86
N VAL A 539 -34.19 16.52 2.73
CA VAL A 539 -33.31 15.88 3.73
C VAL A 539 -32.02 16.66 3.91
N ALA A 540 -31.42 17.16 2.83
CA ALA A 540 -30.21 17.97 2.90
C ALA A 540 -30.43 19.28 3.67
N ALA A 541 -31.51 20.01 3.38
CA ALA A 541 -31.87 21.22 4.10
C ALA A 541 -32.20 20.94 5.58
N ASP A 542 -32.88 19.82 5.86
CA ASP A 542 -33.24 19.41 7.21
C ASP A 542 -32.03 18.97 8.04
N GLY A 543 -31.04 18.33 7.42
CA GLY A 543 -29.81 17.92 8.08
C GLY A 543 -28.97 19.10 8.57
N LEU A 544 -28.90 20.17 7.78
CA LEU A 544 -28.30 21.44 8.23
C LEU A 544 -29.02 21.99 9.46
N ARG A 545 -30.36 21.94 9.48
CA ARG A 545 -31.16 22.39 10.64
C ARG A 545 -31.03 21.48 11.86
N ALA A 546 -30.78 20.19 11.64
CA ALA A 546 -30.56 19.24 12.73
C ALA A 546 -29.25 19.54 13.48
N GLY A 547 -28.24 20.03 12.77
CA GLY A 547 -26.97 20.44 13.36
C GLY A 547 -26.17 19.30 13.98
N PRO A 548 -25.10 19.61 14.73
CA PRO A 548 -24.18 18.61 15.27
C PRO A 548 -24.76 17.78 16.43
N THR A 549 -25.84 18.23 17.08
CA THR A 549 -26.39 17.57 18.28
C THR A 549 -27.88 17.28 18.16
N GLY A 550 -28.32 16.13 18.69
CA GLY A 550 -29.75 15.84 18.86
C GLY A 550 -30.49 15.42 17.59
N GLY A 551 -29.78 14.93 16.57
CA GLY A 551 -30.37 14.33 15.38
C GLY A 551 -31.03 12.96 15.62
N LYS A 552 -31.52 12.32 14.56
CA LYS A 552 -32.17 11.00 14.61
C LYS A 552 -31.21 9.97 15.20
N ASP A 553 -31.69 9.21 16.19
CA ASP A 553 -30.89 8.22 16.93
C ASP A 553 -29.61 8.77 17.58
N GLY A 554 -29.54 10.09 17.82
CA GLY A 554 -28.36 10.76 18.37
C GLY A 554 -27.28 11.12 17.34
N LYS A 555 -27.52 10.86 16.05
CA LYS A 555 -26.54 11.07 14.97
C LYS A 555 -26.43 12.54 14.57
N GLN A 556 -25.20 12.98 14.33
CA GLN A 556 -24.88 14.36 13.93
C GLN A 556 -25.39 14.64 12.51
N TYR A 557 -26.04 15.80 12.33
CA TYR A 557 -26.58 16.27 11.04
C TYR A 557 -27.60 15.33 10.39
N VAL A 558 -28.19 14.40 11.15
CA VAL A 558 -29.25 13.51 10.65
C VAL A 558 -30.61 14.03 11.12
N PRO A 559 -31.50 14.48 10.22
CA PRO A 559 -32.79 15.03 10.63
C PRO A 559 -33.74 13.96 11.17
N LYS A 560 -34.55 14.33 12.16
CA LYS A 560 -35.60 13.49 12.77
C LYS A 560 -36.84 13.40 11.87
N THR A 561 -36.65 12.84 10.67
CA THR A 561 -37.71 12.62 9.66
C THR A 561 -37.76 11.15 9.23
N ASN A 562 -38.92 10.74 8.73
CA ASN A 562 -39.11 9.45 8.06
C ASN A 562 -38.60 9.46 6.61
N ASP A 563 -38.26 10.64 6.07
CA ASP A 563 -37.65 10.78 4.75
C ASP A 563 -36.22 10.23 4.70
N VAL A 564 -35.56 10.09 5.86
CA VAL A 564 -34.27 9.38 6.03
C VAL A 564 -34.54 7.91 6.38
N LEU A 565 -34.22 7.02 5.46
CA LEU A 565 -34.37 5.57 5.63
C LEU A 565 -33.24 4.99 6.48
N PHE A 566 -32.00 5.32 6.12
CA PHE A 566 -30.78 4.80 6.73
C PHE A 566 -29.71 5.89 6.77
N ALA A 567 -28.86 5.88 7.80
CA ALA A 567 -27.81 6.90 7.95
C ALA A 567 -26.58 6.30 8.65
N THR A 568 -25.39 6.64 8.17
CA THR A 568 -24.13 6.43 8.91
C THR A 568 -24.06 7.37 10.11
N ASP A 569 -23.13 7.11 11.03
CA ASP A 569 -22.62 8.15 11.92
C ASP A 569 -21.76 9.15 11.12
N MET A 570 -21.33 10.23 11.77
CA MET A 570 -20.37 11.16 11.18
C MET A 570 -18.99 10.50 11.09
N VAL A 571 -18.42 10.44 9.90
CA VAL A 571 -17.13 9.81 9.63
C VAL A 571 -16.06 10.90 9.59
N GLN A 572 -15.17 10.88 10.57
CA GLN A 572 -14.04 11.83 10.63
C GLN A 572 -13.02 11.56 9.51
N ALA A 573 -12.08 12.49 9.33
CA ALA A 573 -11.02 12.36 8.36
C ALA A 573 -10.25 11.03 8.52
N HIS A 574 -9.99 10.35 7.41
CA HIS A 574 -9.27 9.06 7.36
C HIS A 574 -9.92 7.92 8.16
N GLN A 575 -11.16 8.08 8.59
CA GLN A 575 -11.95 7.03 9.24
C GLN A 575 -12.92 6.37 8.25
N GLN A 576 -13.61 5.34 8.73
CA GLN A 576 -14.63 4.63 7.97
C GLN A 576 -15.79 4.22 8.87
N GLU A 577 -16.98 4.13 8.29
CA GLU A 577 -18.20 3.71 8.98
C GLU A 577 -18.98 2.65 8.17
N ARG A 578 -19.73 1.77 8.86
CA ARG A 578 -20.45 0.64 8.24
C ARG A 578 -21.94 0.72 8.51
N LEU A 579 -22.68 1.06 7.47
CA LEU A 579 -24.13 1.07 7.49
C LEU A 579 -24.68 -0.24 6.91
N THR A 580 -25.25 -1.10 7.77
CA THR A 580 -25.90 -2.35 7.31
C THR A 580 -27.41 -2.28 7.47
N PHE A 581 -28.14 -2.60 6.42
CA PHE A 581 -29.61 -2.58 6.42
C PHE A 581 -30.19 -3.57 5.40
N THR A 582 -31.50 -3.76 5.45
CA THR A 582 -32.24 -4.50 4.42
C THR A 582 -32.68 -3.52 3.34
N VAL A 583 -32.29 -3.80 2.09
CA VAL A 583 -32.68 -2.99 0.93
C VAL A 583 -34.21 -2.88 0.86
N PRO A 584 -34.77 -1.68 0.60
CA PRO A 584 -36.22 -1.51 0.42
C PRO A 584 -36.80 -2.54 -0.55
N THR A 585 -38.02 -3.01 -0.29
CA THR A 585 -38.67 -4.02 -1.14
C THR A 585 -39.27 -3.46 -2.42
N LYS A 586 -39.47 -2.14 -2.50
CA LYS A 586 -40.03 -1.46 -3.66
C LYS A 586 -38.90 -1.03 -4.60
N PRO A 587 -38.83 -1.54 -5.86
CA PRO A 587 -37.88 -1.07 -6.86
C PRO A 587 -37.98 0.44 -7.13
N GLY A 588 -36.85 1.06 -7.45
CA GLY A 588 -36.77 2.49 -7.74
C GLY A 588 -35.43 3.13 -7.38
N ALA A 589 -35.32 4.43 -7.63
CA ALA A 589 -34.14 5.23 -7.30
C ALA A 589 -34.23 5.80 -5.87
N TYR A 590 -33.32 5.38 -5.00
CA TYR A 590 -33.20 5.86 -3.63
C TYR A 590 -31.93 6.69 -3.52
N PRO A 591 -32.05 8.03 -3.52
CA PRO A 591 -30.89 8.88 -3.47
C PRO A 591 -30.21 8.81 -2.11
N PHE A 592 -28.89 8.92 -2.08
CA PHE A 592 -28.11 9.11 -0.85
C PHE A 592 -27.35 10.43 -0.91
N VAL A 593 -27.16 11.07 0.24
CA VAL A 593 -26.59 12.43 0.31
C VAL A 593 -25.78 12.62 1.58
N CYS A 594 -24.74 13.45 1.50
CA CYS A 594 -24.08 14.00 2.68
C CYS A 594 -24.87 15.21 3.21
N THR A 595 -25.21 15.20 4.50
CA THR A 595 -25.89 16.32 5.15
C THR A 595 -24.99 17.14 6.04
N PHE A 596 -23.69 16.83 6.05
CA PHE A 596 -22.70 17.73 6.61
C PHE A 596 -22.74 19.06 5.86
N PRO A 597 -22.67 20.21 6.55
CA PRO A 597 -22.92 21.51 5.92
C PRO A 597 -21.99 21.83 4.76
N GLN A 598 -22.47 22.68 3.84
CA GLN A 598 -21.71 23.37 2.78
C GLN A 598 -21.35 22.62 1.48
N HIS A 599 -21.86 21.42 1.19
CA HIS A 599 -21.54 20.75 -0.11
C HIS A 599 -22.47 19.60 -0.51
N TRP A 600 -23.63 19.44 0.13
CA TRP A 600 -24.57 18.35 -0.18
C TRP A 600 -24.98 18.29 -1.66
N SER A 601 -25.01 19.44 -2.35
CA SER A 601 -25.34 19.57 -3.78
C SER A 601 -24.26 19.03 -4.73
N ARG A 602 -23.10 18.62 -4.21
CA ARG A 602 -22.04 17.91 -4.95
C ARG A 602 -21.80 16.50 -4.38
N MET A 603 -22.29 16.23 -3.18
CA MET A 603 -22.02 15.01 -2.43
C MET A 603 -23.26 14.13 -2.28
N TYR A 604 -23.70 13.58 -3.41
CA TYR A 604 -24.83 12.66 -3.47
C TYR A 604 -24.61 11.56 -4.51
N GLY A 605 -25.48 10.56 -4.46
CA GLY A 605 -25.57 9.52 -5.48
C GLY A 605 -26.89 8.77 -5.38
N VAL A 606 -27.01 7.65 -6.10
CA VAL A 606 -28.26 6.88 -6.16
C VAL A 606 -28.04 5.39 -5.92
N MET A 607 -28.78 4.84 -4.95
CA MET A 607 -28.99 3.40 -4.85
C MET A 607 -30.21 3.01 -5.70
N VAL A 608 -30.00 2.23 -6.75
CA VAL A 608 -31.06 1.72 -7.64
C VAL A 608 -31.54 0.37 -7.11
N VAL A 609 -32.73 0.32 -6.54
CA VAL A 609 -33.34 -0.92 -6.06
C VAL A 609 -33.99 -1.65 -7.23
N VAL A 610 -33.62 -2.91 -7.42
CA VAL A 610 -34.08 -3.79 -8.51
C VAL A 610 -34.55 -5.14 -7.99
N ASP A 611 -35.44 -5.80 -8.71
CA ASP A 611 -35.92 -7.14 -8.33
C ASP A 611 -34.85 -8.23 -8.56
N ASP A 612 -34.14 -8.13 -9.68
CA ASP A 612 -33.04 -9.03 -10.06
C ASP A 612 -31.78 -8.21 -10.35
N LEU A 613 -30.82 -8.30 -9.44
CA LEU A 613 -29.54 -7.62 -9.56
C LEU A 613 -28.66 -8.21 -10.67
N ALA A 614 -28.65 -9.53 -10.85
CA ALA A 614 -27.83 -10.18 -11.86
C ALA A 614 -28.31 -9.83 -13.27
N ALA A 615 -29.62 -9.65 -13.46
CA ALA A 615 -30.18 -9.14 -14.70
C ALA A 615 -29.80 -7.67 -14.95
N TRP A 616 -29.85 -6.82 -13.92
CA TRP A 616 -29.47 -5.41 -14.05
C TRP A 616 -27.98 -5.23 -14.37
N GLU A 617 -27.09 -6.03 -13.76
CA GLU A 617 -25.64 -5.96 -14.01
C GLU A 617 -25.26 -6.29 -15.46
N LYS A 618 -26.09 -7.05 -16.19
CA LYS A 618 -25.90 -7.32 -17.62
C LYS A 618 -26.26 -6.13 -18.51
N ASN A 619 -27.17 -5.26 -18.07
CA ASN A 619 -27.61 -4.09 -18.83
C ASN A 619 -27.93 -2.93 -17.87
N PRO A 620 -26.90 -2.28 -17.31
CA PRO A 620 -27.08 -1.26 -16.29
C PRO A 620 -27.69 0.01 -16.90
N ILE A 621 -28.75 0.51 -16.26
CA ILE A 621 -29.39 1.77 -16.64
C ILE A 621 -28.95 2.86 -15.65
N LYS A 622 -28.38 3.95 -16.16
CA LYS A 622 -28.02 5.11 -15.35
C LYS A 622 -29.29 5.77 -14.78
N PRO A 623 -29.40 5.98 -13.46
CA PRO A 623 -30.55 6.66 -12.88
C PRO A 623 -30.56 8.15 -13.23
N GLU A 624 -31.75 8.76 -13.18
CA GLU A 624 -31.90 10.21 -13.28
C GLU A 624 -31.16 10.92 -12.12
N ASP A 625 -30.67 12.13 -12.40
CA ASP A 625 -30.00 12.95 -11.40
C ASP A 625 -31.01 13.44 -10.33
N PRO A 626 -30.80 13.13 -9.03
CA PRO A 626 -31.74 13.47 -7.96
C PRO A 626 -32.01 14.96 -7.75
N ILE A 627 -31.12 15.85 -8.20
CA ILE A 627 -31.29 17.29 -8.07
C ILE A 627 -31.71 17.96 -9.38
N GLY A 628 -31.80 17.19 -10.46
CA GLY A 628 -32.10 17.67 -11.81
C GLY A 628 -30.89 18.29 -12.51
N ASN A 629 -29.66 18.00 -12.04
CA ASN A 629 -28.46 18.46 -12.71
C ASN A 629 -28.24 17.62 -13.98
N THR A 630 -28.31 18.27 -15.14
CA THR A 630 -28.09 17.64 -16.45
C THR A 630 -26.66 17.82 -16.95
N ARG A 631 -25.83 18.62 -16.26
CA ARG A 631 -24.44 18.86 -16.64
C ARG A 631 -23.62 17.59 -16.47
N GLN A 632 -22.92 17.21 -17.53
CA GLN A 632 -21.95 16.12 -17.49
C GLN A 632 -20.55 16.70 -17.31
N LEU A 633 -19.61 15.83 -16.92
CA LEU A 633 -18.19 16.17 -16.95
C LEU A 633 -17.83 16.67 -18.34
N VAL A 634 -17.34 17.90 -18.42
CA VAL A 634 -16.87 18.51 -19.66
C VAL A 634 -15.39 18.18 -19.83
N LYS A 635 -14.56 18.56 -18.85
CA LYS A 635 -13.11 18.33 -18.86
C LYS A 635 -12.52 18.59 -17.48
N ASN A 636 -11.46 17.87 -17.12
CA ASN A 636 -10.62 18.22 -15.98
C ASN A 636 -9.74 19.42 -16.38
N TRP A 637 -10.21 20.63 -16.10
CA TRP A 637 -9.59 21.86 -16.58
C TRP A 637 -8.28 22.16 -15.86
N THR A 638 -7.32 22.72 -16.59
CA THR A 638 -6.04 23.21 -16.05
C THR A 638 -5.81 24.66 -16.47
N ILE A 639 -4.92 25.37 -15.78
CA ILE A 639 -4.61 26.76 -16.15
C ILE A 639 -4.03 26.88 -17.57
N ASP A 640 -3.34 25.84 -18.05
CA ASP A 640 -2.75 25.80 -19.38
C ASP A 640 -3.82 25.85 -20.48
N ASP A 641 -5.04 25.42 -20.19
CA ASP A 641 -6.16 25.42 -21.14
C ASP A 641 -6.71 26.82 -21.44
N PHE A 642 -6.34 27.84 -20.65
CA PHE A 642 -6.92 29.19 -20.70
C PHE A 642 -5.89 30.29 -20.99
N LYS A 643 -4.61 29.95 -21.21
CA LYS A 643 -3.51 30.92 -21.33
C LYS A 643 -3.78 32.00 -22.39
N ALA A 644 -4.29 31.61 -23.56
CA ALA A 644 -4.53 32.54 -24.65
C ALA A 644 -5.72 33.46 -24.35
N GLU A 645 -6.82 32.89 -23.84
CA GLU A 645 -8.08 33.60 -23.64
C GLU A 645 -8.02 34.58 -22.45
N LEU A 646 -7.23 34.28 -21.41
CA LEU A 646 -7.11 35.15 -20.23
C LEU A 646 -6.36 36.46 -20.52
N GLU A 647 -5.54 36.51 -21.59
CA GLU A 647 -4.86 37.73 -22.06
C GLU A 647 -5.76 38.60 -22.94
N MET A 648 -6.90 38.08 -23.41
CA MET A 648 -7.81 38.79 -24.29
C MET A 648 -8.79 39.70 -23.53
N ASP A 649 -9.45 40.61 -24.24
CA ASP A 649 -10.58 41.35 -23.66
C ASP A 649 -11.76 40.39 -23.43
N LEU A 650 -12.27 40.35 -22.20
CA LEU A 650 -13.39 39.50 -21.82
C LEU A 650 -14.74 40.25 -21.84
N SER A 651 -14.78 41.48 -22.36
CA SER A 651 -16.00 42.30 -22.40
C SER A 651 -17.18 41.66 -23.16
N GLU A 652 -16.92 40.71 -24.07
CA GLU A 652 -17.96 39.94 -24.77
C GLU A 652 -18.54 38.79 -23.93
N HIS A 653 -17.92 38.45 -22.80
CA HIS A 653 -18.40 37.42 -21.88
C HIS A 653 -19.52 37.92 -20.96
N SER A 654 -20.42 37.02 -20.56
CA SER A 654 -21.64 37.39 -19.84
C SER A 654 -21.44 37.42 -18.32
N ILE A 655 -21.52 38.62 -17.74
CA ILE A 655 -21.53 38.82 -16.28
C ILE A 655 -22.68 38.04 -15.61
N GLU A 656 -23.85 37.97 -16.26
CA GLU A 656 -25.02 37.28 -15.71
C GLU A 656 -24.83 35.75 -15.72
N ALA A 657 -24.23 35.20 -16.78
CA ALA A 657 -23.85 33.79 -16.83
C ALA A 657 -22.77 33.47 -15.79
N GLY A 658 -21.76 34.34 -15.65
CA GLY A 658 -20.72 34.19 -14.63
C GLY A 658 -21.27 34.19 -13.20
N LYS A 659 -22.24 35.07 -12.90
CA LYS A 659 -22.94 35.08 -11.61
C LYS A 659 -23.71 33.79 -11.34
N ARG A 660 -24.37 33.23 -12.37
CA ARG A 660 -25.04 31.94 -12.27
C ARG A 660 -24.03 30.84 -11.95
N ILE A 661 -22.90 30.80 -12.64
CA ILE A 661 -21.83 29.82 -12.43
C ILE A 661 -21.22 29.96 -11.04
N PHE A 662 -21.00 31.17 -10.53
CA PHE A 662 -20.53 31.40 -9.16
C PHE A 662 -21.44 30.74 -8.10
N THR A 663 -22.74 30.61 -8.40
CA THR A 663 -23.71 29.92 -7.54
C THR A 663 -23.73 28.41 -7.81
N GLU A 664 -23.80 27.99 -9.08
CA GLU A 664 -23.85 26.57 -9.49
C GLU A 664 -22.57 25.80 -9.13
N ALA A 665 -21.40 26.44 -9.25
CA ALA A 665 -20.10 25.93 -8.85
C ALA A 665 -19.88 26.04 -7.33
N THR A 666 -20.89 26.43 -6.55
CA THR A 666 -20.88 26.51 -5.07
C THR A 666 -19.89 27.52 -4.46
N CYS A 667 -19.26 28.39 -5.26
CA CYS A 667 -18.31 29.40 -4.75
C CYS A 667 -18.95 30.33 -3.70
N ALA A 668 -20.23 30.69 -3.90
CA ALA A 668 -21.00 31.54 -2.98
C ALA A 668 -21.25 30.91 -1.59
N GLN A 669 -20.96 29.63 -1.39
CA GLN A 669 -21.13 28.96 -0.09
C GLN A 669 -19.98 29.28 0.88
N CYS A 670 -18.78 29.59 0.37
CA CYS A 670 -17.58 29.88 1.17
C CYS A 670 -17.06 31.31 0.98
N HIS A 671 -17.32 31.93 -0.17
CA HIS A 671 -16.74 33.22 -0.53
C HIS A 671 -17.79 34.34 -0.61
N ARG A 672 -17.43 35.50 -0.06
CA ARG A 672 -18.18 36.75 -0.23
C ARG A 672 -17.66 37.53 -1.44
N LEU A 673 -18.57 38.09 -2.24
CA LEU A 673 -18.27 39.02 -3.33
C LEU A 673 -19.34 40.13 -3.34
N GLY A 674 -18.99 41.33 -2.89
CA GLY A 674 -19.96 42.41 -2.70
C GLY A 674 -21.03 42.05 -1.65
N GLU A 675 -22.31 42.20 -2.02
CA GLU A 675 -23.45 41.78 -1.19
C GLU A 675 -23.85 40.29 -1.40
N PHE A 676 -23.17 39.57 -2.31
CA PHE A 676 -23.45 38.17 -2.62
C PHE A 676 -22.53 37.22 -1.81
N GLY A 677 -23.05 36.05 -1.40
CA GLY A 677 -22.26 34.99 -0.74
C GLY A 677 -22.07 35.11 0.78
N GLY A 678 -22.93 35.86 1.47
CA GLY A 678 -22.71 36.28 2.87
C GLY A 678 -22.81 35.23 3.98
N ALA A 679 -23.17 33.98 3.70
CA ALA A 679 -23.32 32.97 4.76
C ALA A 679 -21.98 32.36 5.20
N GLY A 680 -20.98 32.25 4.31
CA GLY A 680 -19.71 31.53 4.52
C GLY A 680 -18.48 32.39 4.82
N ALA A 681 -18.64 33.67 5.15
CA ALA A 681 -17.55 34.67 5.21
C ALA A 681 -16.37 34.34 6.15
N ASN A 682 -16.51 33.34 7.03
CA ASN A 682 -15.46 32.87 7.93
C ASN A 682 -14.69 31.64 7.40
N VAL A 683 -15.11 31.04 6.29
CA VAL A 683 -14.53 29.79 5.74
C VAL A 683 -13.56 30.06 4.59
N GLY A 684 -13.88 31.04 3.73
CA GLY A 684 -13.01 31.43 2.62
C GLY A 684 -12.75 32.95 2.57
N PRO A 685 -11.67 33.40 1.91
CA PRO A 685 -11.36 34.81 1.74
C PRO A 685 -12.46 35.56 0.97
N ALA A 686 -12.69 36.83 1.35
CA ALA A 686 -13.48 37.75 0.55
C ALA A 686 -12.82 37.96 -0.82
N LEU A 687 -13.63 37.95 -1.87
CA LEU A 687 -13.21 38.06 -3.27
C LEU A 687 -13.33 39.48 -3.84
N ASP A 688 -13.78 40.44 -3.03
CA ASP A 688 -13.90 41.87 -3.39
C ASP A 688 -12.57 42.50 -3.87
N GLU A 689 -11.44 41.99 -3.37
CA GLU A 689 -10.08 42.42 -3.76
C GLU A 689 -9.25 41.25 -4.33
N LEU A 690 -9.91 40.25 -4.93
CA LEU A 690 -9.27 39.05 -5.49
C LEU A 690 -8.14 39.40 -6.47
N TYR A 691 -8.40 40.24 -7.47
CA TYR A 691 -7.40 40.52 -8.50
C TYR A 691 -6.28 41.39 -7.98
N LYS A 692 -6.56 42.35 -7.09
CA LYS A 692 -5.52 43.13 -6.41
C LYS A 692 -4.55 42.23 -5.61
N ARG A 693 -5.06 41.16 -4.97
CA ARG A 693 -4.24 40.16 -4.26
C ARG A 693 -3.31 39.38 -5.18
N TRP A 694 -3.71 39.17 -6.43
CA TRP A 694 -2.99 38.42 -7.45
C TRP A 694 -2.44 39.33 -8.56
N GLU A 695 -2.08 40.56 -8.20
CA GLU A 695 -1.41 41.54 -9.08
C GLU A 695 -2.13 41.81 -10.41
N PHE A 696 -3.46 41.69 -10.40
CA PHE A 696 -4.36 41.82 -11.54
C PHE A 696 -4.14 40.78 -12.66
N GLU A 697 -3.44 39.68 -12.35
CA GLU A 697 -3.25 38.57 -13.28
C GLU A 697 -4.41 37.56 -13.20
N ARG A 698 -5.24 37.51 -14.25
CA ARG A 698 -6.37 36.56 -14.32
C ARG A 698 -5.94 35.11 -14.22
N GLY A 699 -4.79 34.78 -14.81
CA GLY A 699 -4.20 33.44 -14.75
C GLY A 699 -3.85 33.01 -13.32
N ALA A 700 -3.26 33.91 -12.53
CA ALA A 700 -2.90 33.63 -11.15
C ALA A 700 -4.14 33.40 -10.27
N ALA A 701 -5.18 34.24 -10.43
CA ALA A 701 -6.44 34.08 -9.71
C ALA A 701 -7.17 32.77 -10.08
N LEU A 702 -7.32 32.46 -11.37
CA LEU A 702 -7.99 31.24 -11.82
C LEU A 702 -7.21 29.97 -11.44
N LYS A 703 -5.87 30.03 -11.40
CA LYS A 703 -5.05 28.92 -10.92
C LYS A 703 -5.39 28.51 -9.49
N GLN A 704 -5.79 29.44 -8.62
CA GLN A 704 -6.23 29.11 -7.26
C GLN A 704 -7.54 28.33 -7.22
N VAL A 705 -8.37 28.41 -8.26
CA VAL A 705 -9.59 27.61 -8.36
C VAL A 705 -9.27 26.17 -8.81
N PHE A 706 -8.30 26.00 -9.71
CA PHE A 706 -7.88 24.68 -10.21
C PHE A 706 -6.93 23.95 -9.26
N ASP A 707 -6.07 24.68 -8.54
CA ASP A 707 -5.12 24.15 -7.56
C ASP A 707 -5.14 24.94 -6.24
N PRO A 708 -6.23 24.84 -5.47
CA PRO A 708 -6.44 25.64 -4.24
C PRO A 708 -5.45 25.30 -3.13
N SER A 709 -4.78 24.15 -3.19
CA SER A 709 -3.76 23.74 -2.23
C SER A 709 -2.35 24.28 -2.57
N SER A 710 -2.16 24.89 -3.74
CA SER A 710 -0.87 25.46 -4.14
C SER A 710 -0.46 26.66 -3.29
N HIS A 711 -1.45 27.44 -2.85
CA HIS A 711 -1.24 28.58 -1.97
C HIS A 711 -2.43 28.72 -1.01
N ILE A 712 -2.17 28.60 0.28
CA ILE A 712 -3.17 28.75 1.33
C ILE A 712 -2.71 29.87 2.24
N ASP A 713 -3.51 30.93 2.31
CA ASP A 713 -3.28 32.04 3.23
C ASP A 713 -3.32 31.50 4.68
N PRO A 714 -2.32 31.83 5.53
CA PRO A 714 -2.19 31.30 6.89
C PRO A 714 -3.47 31.33 7.72
N GLN A 715 -4.34 32.35 7.56
CA GLN A 715 -5.59 32.47 8.31
C GLN A 715 -6.67 31.44 7.91
N TYR A 716 -6.53 30.81 6.73
CA TYR A 716 -7.45 29.79 6.21
C TYR A 716 -6.80 28.40 6.17
N LYS A 717 -5.67 28.21 6.87
CA LYS A 717 -5.04 26.89 6.98
C LYS A 717 -5.78 26.00 7.97
N MET A 718 -6.08 24.80 7.52
CA MET A 718 -6.69 23.77 8.34
C MET A 718 -5.66 23.17 9.30
N PHE A 719 -6.09 22.92 10.53
CA PHE A 719 -5.33 22.17 11.53
C PHE A 719 -6.04 20.86 11.82
N ILE A 720 -5.24 19.81 12.05
CA ILE A 720 -5.69 18.55 12.64
C ILE A 720 -5.17 18.54 14.08
N VAL A 721 -6.08 18.47 15.04
CA VAL A 721 -5.80 18.50 16.47
C VAL A 721 -6.22 17.14 17.05
N ALA A 722 -5.26 16.38 17.56
CA ALA A 722 -5.49 15.17 18.32
C ALA A 722 -5.47 15.49 19.82
N THR A 723 -6.49 15.04 20.54
CA THR A 723 -6.67 15.29 21.98
C THR A 723 -6.42 14.03 22.81
N ASP A 724 -6.09 14.20 24.09
CA ASP A 724 -5.75 13.13 25.04
C ASP A 724 -6.92 12.17 25.36
N ASP A 725 -8.14 12.59 25.07
CA ASP A 725 -9.34 11.76 25.08
C ASP A 725 -9.50 10.87 23.82
N GLY A 726 -8.51 10.91 22.92
CA GLY A 726 -8.45 10.12 21.70
C GLY A 726 -9.31 10.66 20.55
N GLN A 727 -9.86 11.87 20.66
CA GLN A 727 -10.56 12.51 19.54
C GLN A 727 -9.58 13.17 18.57
N THR A 728 -9.99 13.24 17.31
CA THR A 728 -9.30 14.03 16.29
C THR A 728 -10.28 15.04 15.73
N ARG A 729 -9.91 16.32 15.80
CA ARG A 729 -10.72 17.44 15.32
C ARG A 729 -9.97 18.14 14.19
N SER A 730 -10.69 18.57 13.17
CA SER A 730 -10.12 19.33 12.06
C SER A 730 -10.85 20.66 11.88
N GLY A 731 -10.12 21.76 11.76
CA GLY A 731 -10.73 23.11 11.70
C GLY A 731 -9.75 24.24 11.42
N LEU A 732 -10.26 25.46 11.32
CA LEU A 732 -9.47 26.70 11.26
C LEU A 732 -9.24 27.24 12.67
N ILE A 733 -8.01 27.63 13.00
CA ILE A 733 -7.75 28.32 14.27
C ILE A 733 -8.14 29.79 14.11
N VAL A 734 -9.23 30.19 14.75
CA VAL A 734 -9.72 31.58 14.68
C VAL A 734 -9.05 32.48 15.70
N SER A 735 -8.65 31.92 16.85
CA SER A 735 -7.89 32.61 17.89
C SER A 735 -7.09 31.58 18.71
N GLN A 736 -5.98 32.01 19.30
CA GLN A 736 -5.20 31.20 20.25
C GLN A 736 -4.51 32.11 21.28
N ASP A 737 -4.44 31.64 22.53
CA ASP A 737 -3.69 32.26 23.62
C ASP A 737 -2.73 31.24 24.26
N ASP A 738 -2.13 31.56 25.42
CA ASP A 738 -1.16 30.68 26.07
C ASP A 738 -1.81 29.39 26.64
N GLU A 739 -3.12 29.40 26.91
CA GLU A 739 -3.84 28.29 27.57
C GLU A 739 -4.69 27.47 26.60
N SER A 740 -5.14 28.06 25.49
CA SER A 740 -6.18 27.48 24.65
C SER A 740 -6.12 27.89 23.18
N ILE A 741 -6.78 27.10 22.34
CA ILE A 741 -7.07 27.41 20.94
C ILE A 741 -8.59 27.45 20.74
N GLU A 742 -9.08 28.39 19.92
CA GLU A 742 -10.43 28.38 19.40
C GLU A 742 -10.42 27.85 17.97
N LEU A 743 -11.03 26.69 17.79
CA LEU A 743 -11.07 25.97 16.53
C LEU A 743 -12.47 26.12 15.89
N LEU A 744 -12.56 26.79 14.75
CA LEU A 744 -13.72 26.70 13.88
C LEU A 744 -13.66 25.34 13.17
N GLU A 745 -14.38 24.36 13.71
CA GLU A 745 -14.37 22.99 13.17
C GLU A 745 -14.89 22.97 11.73
N SER A 746 -14.33 22.08 10.91
CA SER A 746 -14.78 21.82 9.54
C SER A 746 -16.30 21.69 9.52
N GLY A 747 -16.99 22.32 8.56
CA GLY A 747 -18.45 22.29 8.45
C GLY A 747 -19.23 23.25 9.38
N SER A 748 -18.58 23.89 10.34
CA SER A 748 -19.16 25.03 11.06
C SER A 748 -18.92 26.33 10.28
N VAL A 749 -19.88 27.26 10.36
CA VAL A 749 -19.80 28.57 9.68
C VAL A 749 -19.52 29.72 10.65
N SER A 750 -19.71 29.47 11.95
CA SER A 750 -19.59 30.48 13.00
C SER A 750 -19.32 29.92 14.39
N GLU A 751 -19.70 28.67 14.67
CA GLU A 751 -19.49 28.06 15.99
C GLU A 751 -18.04 27.57 16.11
N THR A 752 -17.36 28.01 17.16
CA THR A 752 -15.99 27.64 17.47
C THR A 752 -15.97 26.71 18.69
N THR A 753 -15.02 25.78 18.71
CA THR A 753 -14.75 24.92 19.86
C THR A 753 -13.48 25.40 20.55
N LYS A 754 -13.57 25.68 21.85
CA LYS A 754 -12.39 25.93 22.68
C LYS A 754 -11.75 24.61 23.09
N ILE A 755 -10.44 24.45 22.83
CA ILE A 755 -9.63 23.29 23.22
C ILE A 755 -8.48 23.79 24.09
N LEU A 756 -8.29 23.20 25.27
CA LEU A 756 -7.16 23.55 26.13
C LEU A 756 -5.88 22.96 25.55
N LYS A 757 -4.77 23.71 25.55
CA LYS A 757 -3.50 23.21 25.01
C LYS A 757 -2.96 22.00 25.77
N ASP A 758 -3.29 21.89 27.05
CA ASP A 758 -2.94 20.73 27.88
C ASP A 758 -3.68 19.44 27.47
N GLU A 759 -4.82 19.56 26.76
CA GLU A 759 -5.57 18.42 26.21
C GLU A 759 -5.05 18.00 24.83
N VAL A 760 -4.12 18.75 24.22
CA VAL A 760 -3.62 18.50 22.87
C VAL A 760 -2.41 17.57 22.90
N GLU A 761 -2.55 16.36 22.36
CA GLU A 761 -1.45 15.42 22.16
C GLU A 761 -0.60 15.78 20.94
N GLU A 762 -1.27 16.13 19.83
CA GLU A 762 -0.63 16.48 18.57
C GLU A 762 -1.45 17.53 17.82
N MET A 763 -0.77 18.51 17.22
CA MET A 763 -1.41 19.48 16.32
C MET A 763 -0.57 19.63 15.06
N ALA A 764 -1.20 19.39 13.91
CA ALA A 764 -0.55 19.42 12.61
C ALA A 764 -1.24 20.41 11.67
N GLU A 765 -0.45 21.27 11.02
CA GLU A 765 -0.90 22.14 9.94
C GLU A 765 -1.12 21.31 8.66
N SER A 766 -2.30 21.44 8.06
CA SER A 766 -2.62 20.81 6.78
C SER A 766 -1.98 21.58 5.62
N LYS A 767 -1.36 20.83 4.71
CA LYS A 767 -0.91 21.35 3.41
C LYS A 767 -2.03 21.43 2.36
N LYS A 768 -3.28 21.15 2.76
CA LYS A 768 -4.43 21.04 1.85
C LYS A 768 -5.49 22.07 2.18
N SER A 769 -6.04 22.68 1.13
CA SER A 769 -7.11 23.66 1.23
C SER A 769 -8.45 22.99 1.51
N ILE A 770 -9.34 23.69 2.21
CA ILE A 770 -10.75 23.31 2.33
C ILE A 770 -11.53 23.60 1.04
N MET A 771 -11.02 24.46 0.16
CA MET A 771 -11.65 24.72 -1.14
C MET A 771 -11.54 23.47 -2.03
N PRO A 772 -12.66 22.97 -2.59
CA PRO A 772 -12.61 21.78 -3.43
C PRO A 772 -11.89 21.99 -4.75
N LYS A 773 -11.29 20.93 -5.26
CA LYS A 773 -10.89 20.77 -6.65
C LYS A 773 -12.09 20.46 -7.55
N ALA A 774 -11.84 20.50 -8.86
CA ALA A 774 -12.80 20.12 -9.89
C ALA A 774 -14.13 20.90 -9.83
N LEU A 775 -14.13 22.10 -9.25
CA LEU A 775 -15.32 22.97 -9.14
C LEU A 775 -15.89 23.34 -10.52
N LEU A 776 -15.01 23.45 -11.51
CA LEU A 776 -15.33 23.96 -12.85
C LEU A 776 -15.42 22.87 -13.92
N ASP A 777 -15.20 21.60 -13.58
CA ASP A 777 -15.04 20.52 -14.57
C ASP A 777 -16.32 20.17 -15.34
N ASN A 778 -17.48 20.61 -14.85
CA ASN A 778 -18.79 20.44 -15.48
C ASN A 778 -19.25 21.68 -16.28
N PHE A 779 -18.38 22.68 -16.45
CA PHE A 779 -18.65 23.91 -17.19
C PHE A 779 -17.80 23.97 -18.45
N SER A 780 -18.34 24.60 -19.49
CA SER A 780 -17.59 24.84 -20.73
C SER A 780 -16.49 25.88 -20.52
N LYS A 781 -15.56 25.97 -21.48
CA LYS A 781 -14.50 26.99 -21.44
C LYS A 781 -15.09 28.40 -21.41
N GLU A 782 -16.10 28.65 -22.24
CA GLU A 782 -16.79 29.93 -22.36
C GLU A 782 -17.49 30.32 -21.05
N GLU A 783 -18.15 29.34 -20.41
CA GLU A 783 -18.76 29.52 -19.10
C GLU A 783 -17.71 29.88 -18.03
N ILE A 784 -16.55 29.22 -18.04
CA ILE A 784 -15.47 29.55 -17.11
C ILE A 784 -14.95 30.97 -17.34
N LEU A 785 -14.86 31.41 -18.59
CA LEU A 785 -14.49 32.79 -18.93
C LEU A 785 -15.58 33.80 -18.52
N ASP A 786 -16.86 33.44 -18.61
CA ASP A 786 -17.97 34.23 -18.06
C ASP A 786 -17.82 34.41 -16.54
N LEU A 787 -17.43 33.35 -15.81
CA LEU A 787 -17.13 33.44 -14.38
C LEU A 787 -15.95 34.38 -14.10
N VAL A 788 -14.86 34.27 -14.86
CA VAL A 788 -13.69 35.17 -14.72
C VAL A 788 -14.11 36.62 -14.93
N HIS A 789 -14.90 36.91 -15.98
CA HIS A 789 -15.40 38.26 -16.25
C HIS A 789 -16.32 38.78 -15.13
N TYR A 790 -17.19 37.92 -14.58
CA TYR A 790 -18.01 38.26 -13.42
C TYR A 790 -17.16 38.61 -12.18
N LEU A 791 -16.13 37.83 -11.87
CA LEU A 791 -15.24 38.12 -10.74
C LEU A 791 -14.51 39.46 -10.95
N GLU A 792 -14.01 39.72 -12.16
CA GLU A 792 -13.28 40.94 -12.52
C GLU A 792 -14.17 42.20 -12.44
N SER A 793 -15.40 42.11 -12.94
CA SER A 793 -16.36 43.24 -12.92
C SER A 793 -16.83 43.64 -11.51
N ASN A 794 -16.57 42.80 -10.49
CA ASN A 794 -16.96 43.02 -9.10
C ASN A 794 -15.77 43.36 -8.18
N GLN A 795 -14.62 43.74 -8.74
CA GLN A 795 -13.46 44.18 -7.97
C GLN A 795 -13.62 45.62 -7.47
N LYS A 796 -13.15 45.91 -6.26
CA LYS A 796 -13.20 47.24 -5.60
C LYS A 796 -11.89 48.01 -5.68
#